data_AF-A0A0B2UT58-F1
#
_entry.id   AF-A0A0B2UT58-F1
#
_cell.length_a   1.000
_cell.length_b   1.000
_cell.length_c   1.000
_cell.angle_alpha   90.00
_cell.angle_beta   90.00
_cell.angle_gamma   90.00
#
_symmetry.space_group_name_H-M   'P 1'
#
loop_
_entity.id
_entity.type
_entity.pdbx_description
1 polymer ?
#
loop_
_entity_poly.entity_id
_entity_poly.type
_entity_poly.pdbx_seq_one_letter_code
_entity_poly.pdbx_strand_id
1 'polypeptide(L)'
;MKAALDTVVTSGIVSSSRASAAPLLESTHHQQWRSGTAASAVDLASLQTMLQTLLKEQDERAARREQLLGFVSQLQARTSGNVSTQRPIPPASASRIPELPSIELFQRADALSGGYDMYFGLNVDTDSLVYLMLANSFLHRKFPNIITIAEEVSGMPALCRPVEEGGQGFDFRLAMALPDMWIKILKHLSDEDWNISDIVHALENRRYGEKSVAYAESHDQALVGDKTIAFWLMDKEMYDFMSITTPLTPIIERGIALHKLIRLLTYGLGGEAWLNFMGNEFGHPEWLDFPRQGNNESFHYCRRQWNLADDDLLRYKFLNRWDKAMNTVEEKHHWLSRGPGYVSWKHQDDKVIAFERGGLLFVLNFHTSKSFADYRLGIEVPGKYALALNSDHADFGGMSRIDNSQTYITFPEGYAGRRNHLCVYIPCRTAIVLEKEVSGMPALCRPVEEGGQGFDFRLAMALPDMWIKILKHLSDEDWNISDIVHALENRRYGEKSVAYAESHDQALVGDKTIAFWLMDKEMYDFMSITTPLTPIIERGIALHKLIRLLTYGLGGEAWLNFMGNEFGHPEWLDFPRQGNNESFHYCRRQWNLADDDLLRYKFLNRWDKAMNTVEEKHHWLSRGPGYVSWKHQDDKVIAFERGGLLFVLNFHTSKSFADYRLGIEVPGKYALALNSDHADFGGMSRIDNSQTYITFPEGYAGRRNHLCVYIPCRTAIVLEKVRGEEGQTVSGGQRRGLW
;
A
#
# COMPACT_ATOMS: atom_id res chain seq x y z
N MET A 1 34.46 -3.02 -43.51
CA MET A 1 33.19 -2.87 -42.76
C MET A 1 32.08 -3.84 -43.18
N LYS A 2 31.89 -4.20 -44.46
CA LYS A 2 30.95 -5.28 -44.85
C LYS A 2 31.50 -6.71 -44.63
N ALA A 3 32.81 -6.89 -44.52
CA ALA A 3 33.45 -8.18 -44.25
C ALA A 3 33.71 -8.49 -42.74
N ALA A 4 33.32 -7.60 -41.83
CA ALA A 4 33.41 -7.82 -40.37
C ALA A 4 32.04 -8.20 -39.75
N LEU A 5 31.01 -8.36 -40.59
CA LEU A 5 29.63 -8.68 -40.19
C LEU A 5 29.26 -10.16 -40.42
N ASP A 6 30.14 -10.96 -41.03
CA ASP A 6 29.85 -12.36 -41.40
C ASP A 6 30.46 -13.41 -40.44
N THR A 7 30.92 -13.05 -39.24
CA THR A 7 31.61 -14.01 -38.33
C THR A 7 30.97 -14.20 -36.95
N VAL A 8 29.73 -13.76 -36.72
CA VAL A 8 29.00 -14.02 -35.44
C VAL A 8 27.64 -14.70 -35.63
N VAL A 9 27.29 -15.15 -36.84
CA VAL A 9 26.04 -15.91 -37.07
C VAL A 9 26.31 -17.20 -37.85
N THR A 10 26.95 -18.16 -37.19
CA THR A 10 26.92 -19.58 -37.60
C THR A 10 27.06 -20.51 -36.38
N SER A 11 25.95 -20.78 -35.70
CA SER A 11 25.62 -22.11 -35.18
C SER A 11 24.10 -22.19 -34.98
N GLY A 12 23.49 -23.24 -35.52
CA GLY A 12 22.05 -23.36 -35.84
C GLY A 12 21.10 -23.28 -34.63
N ILE A 13 19.79 -23.15 -34.82
CA ILE A 13 18.96 -24.06 -35.61
C ILE A 13 17.72 -23.34 -36.16
N VAL A 14 17.42 -23.67 -37.41
CA VAL A 14 16.20 -23.37 -38.18
C VAL A 14 15.02 -24.19 -37.65
N SER A 15 13.86 -23.56 -37.44
CA SER A 15 12.60 -24.17 -37.87
C SER A 15 11.58 -23.10 -38.29
N SER A 16 10.96 -23.40 -39.41
CA SER A 16 10.22 -22.55 -40.33
C SER A 16 8.74 -22.39 -39.97
N SER A 17 8.13 -21.23 -40.24
CA SER A 17 6.93 -21.20 -41.10
C SER A 17 6.58 -19.79 -41.62
N ARG A 18 6.67 -19.67 -42.95
CA ARG A 18 5.85 -18.89 -43.91
C ARG A 18 5.37 -17.48 -43.54
N ALA A 19 5.98 -16.49 -44.21
CA ALA A 19 5.30 -15.27 -44.63
C ALA A 19 4.71 -15.45 -46.04
N SER A 20 3.51 -14.92 -46.27
CA SER A 20 2.96 -14.63 -47.60
C SER A 20 2.77 -13.13 -47.76
N ALA A 21 3.16 -12.64 -48.93
CA ALA A 21 3.30 -11.26 -49.37
C ALA A 21 2.00 -10.42 -49.43
N ALA A 22 2.14 -9.09 -49.38
CA ALA A 22 1.65 -8.13 -50.38
C ALA A 22 2.00 -6.66 -49.99
N PRO A 23 2.04 -5.71 -50.95
CA PRO A 23 2.93 -4.53 -50.91
C PRO A 23 2.22 -3.15 -50.98
N LEU A 24 3.05 -2.08 -51.02
CA LEU A 24 2.80 -0.71 -51.52
C LEU A 24 2.04 0.29 -50.64
N LEU A 25 2.69 1.41 -50.30
CA LEU A 25 2.39 2.74 -50.91
C LEU A 25 3.29 3.84 -50.31
N GLU A 26 4.16 4.40 -51.14
CA GLU A 26 4.67 5.76 -50.98
C GLU A 26 3.56 6.76 -51.32
N SER A 27 3.44 7.85 -50.55
CA SER A 27 3.23 9.17 -51.13
C SER A 27 3.49 10.30 -50.11
N THR A 28 4.37 11.20 -50.54
CA THR A 28 4.31 12.67 -50.38
C THR A 28 4.20 13.28 -48.99
N HIS A 29 5.24 14.02 -48.56
CA HIS A 29 5.17 15.49 -48.59
C HIS A 29 6.59 16.10 -48.46
N HIS A 30 6.88 16.97 -49.43
CA HIS A 30 8.09 17.79 -49.54
C HIS A 30 7.81 19.20 -48.99
N GLN A 31 8.90 19.91 -48.64
CA GLN A 31 9.05 21.34 -48.33
C GLN A 31 8.83 21.71 -46.86
N GLN A 32 9.69 22.46 -46.18
CA GLN A 32 10.71 23.44 -46.59
C GLN A 32 11.63 23.67 -45.36
N TRP A 33 12.91 24.00 -45.56
CA TRP A 33 13.66 25.06 -44.87
C TRP A 33 15.09 25.08 -45.45
N ARG A 34 15.32 26.04 -46.36
CA ARG A 34 16.63 26.59 -46.75
C ARG A 34 17.02 27.58 -45.63
N SER A 35 18.25 27.95 -45.30
CA SER A 35 19.60 27.86 -45.88
C SER A 35 20.56 28.42 -44.82
N GLY A 36 21.78 27.89 -44.73
CA GLY A 36 22.84 28.47 -43.90
C GLY A 36 24.17 27.76 -44.09
N THR A 37 24.93 28.15 -45.11
CA THR A 37 26.31 27.72 -45.37
C THR A 37 27.31 28.62 -44.65
N ALA A 38 28.23 28.03 -43.88
CA ALA A 38 29.67 28.35 -43.84
C ALA A 38 30.38 27.39 -42.86
N ALA A 39 30.89 26.27 -43.37
CA ALA A 39 31.85 25.41 -42.67
C ALA A 39 33.27 25.84 -43.09
N SER A 40 34.12 26.14 -42.11
CA SER A 40 35.57 26.33 -42.31
C SER A 40 36.24 24.96 -42.50
N ALA A 41 37.11 24.90 -43.50
CA ALA A 41 37.86 23.70 -43.89
C ALA A 41 38.78 23.21 -42.76
N VAL A 42 38.56 21.98 -42.31
CA VAL A 42 39.54 21.21 -41.53
C VAL A 42 40.43 20.47 -42.54
N ASP A 43 41.73 20.63 -42.37
CA ASP A 43 42.78 20.19 -43.28
C ASP A 43 42.79 18.65 -43.44
N LEU A 44 42.52 18.18 -44.66
CA LEU A 44 42.45 16.76 -45.05
C LEU A 44 43.76 16.00 -44.77
N ALA A 45 44.88 16.71 -44.67
CA ALA A 45 46.18 16.14 -44.34
C ALA A 45 46.22 15.58 -42.90
N SER A 46 45.59 16.26 -41.93
CA SER A 46 45.58 15.84 -40.52
C SER A 46 44.76 14.57 -40.29
N LEU A 47 43.64 14.42 -41.01
CA LEU A 47 42.81 13.22 -40.98
C LEU A 47 43.53 12.00 -41.57
N GLN A 48 44.36 12.19 -42.60
CA GLN A 48 45.15 11.12 -43.20
C GLN A 48 46.26 10.61 -42.27
N THR A 49 46.93 11.51 -41.54
CA THR A 49 47.93 11.12 -40.54
C THR A 49 47.29 10.39 -39.37
N MET A 50 46.13 10.85 -38.89
CA MET A 50 45.40 10.19 -37.79
C MET A 50 44.90 8.79 -38.18
N LEU A 51 44.46 8.62 -39.43
CA LEU A 51 44.03 7.31 -39.95
C LEU A 51 45.21 6.32 -40.06
N GLN A 52 46.41 6.79 -40.45
CA GLN A 52 47.60 5.95 -40.52
C GLN A 52 48.10 5.53 -39.13
N THR A 53 47.99 6.41 -38.13
CA THR A 53 48.33 6.06 -36.73
C THR A 53 47.36 5.03 -36.16
N LEU A 54 46.06 5.19 -36.41
CA LEU A 54 45.01 4.25 -35.98
C LEU A 54 45.13 2.87 -36.66
N LEU A 55 45.57 2.83 -37.92
CA LEU A 55 45.82 1.57 -38.63
C LEU A 55 47.06 0.84 -38.05
N LYS A 56 48.10 1.57 -37.65
CA LYS A 56 49.30 1.01 -37.02
C LYS A 56 49.01 0.41 -35.64
N GLU A 57 48.14 1.05 -34.85
CA GLU A 57 47.69 0.53 -33.55
C GLU A 57 46.77 -0.70 -33.68
N GLN A 58 46.05 -0.84 -34.80
CA GLN A 58 45.25 -2.03 -35.08
C GLN A 58 46.11 -3.27 -35.34
N ASP A 59 47.24 -3.13 -36.03
CA ASP A 59 48.16 -4.23 -36.33
C ASP A 59 48.87 -4.75 -35.06
N GLU A 60 49.24 -3.85 -34.13
CA GLU A 60 49.81 -4.25 -32.83
C GLU A 60 48.78 -4.96 -31.92
N ARG A 61 47.51 -4.56 -31.99
CA ARG A 61 46.41 -5.23 -31.25
C ARG A 61 46.06 -6.59 -31.85
N ALA A 62 46.18 -6.77 -33.17
CA ALA A 62 45.99 -8.05 -33.83
C ALA A 62 47.07 -9.08 -33.41
N ALA A 63 48.34 -8.65 -33.33
CA ALA A 63 49.44 -9.49 -32.87
C ALA A 63 49.30 -9.94 -31.41
N ARG A 64 48.83 -9.06 -30.51
CA ARG A 64 48.52 -9.43 -29.11
C ARG A 64 47.32 -10.38 -29.00
N ARG A 65 46.34 -10.26 -29.89
CA ARG A 65 45.16 -11.15 -29.93
C ARG A 65 45.54 -12.57 -30.37
N GLU A 66 46.49 -12.72 -31.29
CA GLU A 66 47.03 -14.02 -31.70
C GLU A 66 47.81 -14.71 -30.58
N GLN A 67 48.61 -13.96 -29.81
CA GLN A 67 49.28 -14.48 -28.61
C GLN A 67 48.29 -14.95 -27.52
N LEU A 68 47.20 -14.20 -27.31
CA LEU A 68 46.15 -14.55 -26.34
C LEU A 68 45.33 -15.77 -26.78
N LEU A 69 45.00 -15.88 -28.07
CA LEU A 69 44.30 -17.05 -28.62
C LEU A 69 45.17 -18.32 -28.56
N GLY A 70 46.48 -18.19 -28.80
CA GLY A 70 47.44 -19.29 -28.59
C GLY A 70 47.49 -19.77 -27.14
N PHE A 71 47.38 -18.86 -26.17
CA PHE A 71 47.34 -19.19 -24.74
C PHE A 71 46.03 -19.89 -24.34
N VAL A 72 44.89 -19.45 -24.90
CA VAL A 72 43.57 -20.06 -24.64
C VAL A 72 43.44 -21.46 -25.24
N SER A 73 43.98 -21.72 -26.44
CA SER A 73 44.00 -23.07 -27.01
C SER A 73 44.88 -24.06 -26.22
N GLN A 74 45.97 -23.59 -25.60
CA GLN A 74 46.79 -24.44 -24.72
C GLN A 74 46.09 -24.80 -23.40
N LEU A 75 45.20 -23.93 -22.91
CA LEU A 75 44.37 -24.18 -21.71
C LEU A 75 43.22 -25.17 -22.00
N GLN A 76 42.61 -25.10 -23.18
CA GLN A 76 41.53 -26.03 -23.59
C GLN A 76 42.03 -27.45 -23.88
N ALA A 77 43.27 -27.61 -24.34
CA ALA A 77 43.87 -28.93 -24.56
C ALA A 77 44.22 -29.68 -23.25
N ARG A 78 44.30 -28.97 -22.11
CA ARG A 78 44.64 -29.57 -20.80
C ARG A 78 43.42 -29.97 -19.94
N THR A 79 42.20 -29.64 -20.36
CA THR A 79 40.96 -29.84 -19.58
C THR A 79 40.04 -30.94 -20.12
N SER A 80 40.43 -31.66 -21.18
CA SER A 80 39.66 -32.79 -21.73
C SER A 80 40.25 -34.14 -21.29
N GLY A 81 39.99 -34.51 -20.03
CA GLY A 81 40.20 -35.86 -19.50
C GLY A 81 38.95 -36.35 -18.77
N ASN A 82 38.22 -37.27 -19.40
CA ASN A 82 37.18 -38.19 -18.88
C ASN A 82 36.51 -37.90 -17.53
N VAL A 83 35.18 -37.71 -17.50
CA VAL A 83 34.23 -38.53 -16.68
C VAL A 83 32.81 -38.45 -17.29
N SER A 84 32.20 -39.61 -17.49
CA SER A 84 30.77 -39.83 -17.77
C SER A 84 29.99 -40.08 -16.48
N THR A 85 28.80 -39.47 -16.29
CA THR A 85 27.58 -40.12 -15.74
C THR A 85 26.38 -39.18 -15.59
N GLN A 86 25.23 -39.64 -16.12
CA GLN A 86 23.82 -39.55 -15.69
C GLN A 86 23.18 -38.22 -15.22
N ARG A 87 22.10 -37.84 -15.93
CA ARG A 87 21.09 -36.82 -15.56
C ARG A 87 20.11 -37.33 -14.50
N PRO A 88 19.51 -36.41 -13.72
CA PRO A 88 18.06 -36.42 -13.52
C PRO A 88 17.39 -35.10 -13.95
N ILE A 89 16.10 -35.20 -14.24
CA ILE A 89 15.18 -34.17 -14.74
C ILE A 89 14.68 -33.28 -13.58
N PRO A 90 14.55 -31.95 -13.71
CA PRO A 90 13.81 -31.12 -12.73
C PRO A 90 12.33 -30.93 -13.14
N PRO A 91 11.39 -30.73 -12.20
CA PRO A 91 10.02 -30.33 -12.53
C PRO A 91 9.93 -28.84 -12.85
N ALA A 92 9.09 -28.51 -13.82
CA ALA A 92 8.81 -27.17 -14.29
C ALA A 92 7.83 -26.42 -13.37
N SER A 93 8.14 -25.17 -13.01
CA SER A 93 7.26 -23.99 -13.10
C SER A 93 7.81 -22.84 -12.23
N ALA A 94 8.59 -21.96 -12.85
CA ALA A 94 8.77 -20.59 -12.38
C ALA A 94 8.80 -19.70 -13.63
N SER A 95 7.83 -18.81 -13.73
CA SER A 95 7.69 -17.79 -14.77
C SER A 95 8.98 -16.97 -14.87
N ARG A 96 9.64 -17.00 -16.03
CA ARG A 96 10.79 -16.13 -16.34
C ARG A 96 10.36 -14.68 -16.33
N ILE A 97 10.89 -13.90 -15.39
CA ILE A 97 11.02 -12.46 -15.51
C ILE A 97 12.01 -12.20 -16.66
N PRO A 98 11.74 -11.33 -17.64
CA PRO A 98 12.69 -11.03 -18.70
C PRO A 98 13.89 -10.29 -18.09
N GLU A 99 15.07 -10.89 -18.16
CA GLU A 99 16.35 -10.26 -17.80
C GLU A 99 16.58 -9.05 -18.71
N LEU A 100 16.65 -7.84 -18.13
CA LEU A 100 17.12 -6.64 -18.82
C LEU A 100 18.65 -6.66 -18.87
N PRO A 101 19.30 -6.41 -20.02
CA PRO A 101 20.75 -6.31 -20.10
C PRO A 101 21.24 -5.03 -19.41
N SER A 102 22.19 -5.17 -18.47
CA SER A 102 22.95 -4.07 -17.86
C SER A 102 24.42 -4.08 -18.29
N ILE A 103 25.04 -2.91 -18.38
CA ILE A 103 26.47 -2.75 -18.70
C ILE A 103 27.11 -1.82 -17.66
N GLU A 104 28.23 -2.26 -17.08
CA GLU A 104 29.07 -1.48 -16.17
C GLU A 104 30.26 -0.87 -16.93
N LEU A 105 30.52 0.42 -16.72
CA LEU A 105 31.63 1.16 -17.34
C LEU A 105 32.47 1.84 -16.25
N PHE A 106 33.79 1.72 -16.36
CA PHE A 106 34.78 2.16 -15.37
C PHE A 106 35.33 3.55 -15.68
N GLN A 107 35.37 4.44 -14.68
CA GLN A 107 36.11 5.72 -14.74
C GLN A 107 36.96 5.88 -13.47
N ARG A 108 38.28 6.10 -13.64
CA ARG A 108 39.24 6.18 -12.53
C ARG A 108 39.43 7.62 -12.08
N ALA A 109 39.37 7.87 -10.77
CA ALA A 109 39.62 9.19 -10.19
C ALA A 109 40.34 9.07 -8.83
N ASP A 110 41.28 9.99 -8.56
CA ASP A 110 42.03 10.05 -7.30
C ASP A 110 41.24 10.74 -6.18
N ALA A 111 41.58 10.48 -4.92
CA ALA A 111 40.85 10.95 -3.74
C ALA A 111 40.70 12.50 -3.70
N LEU A 112 39.47 12.99 -3.55
CA LEU A 112 39.13 14.42 -3.62
C LEU A 112 38.74 15.00 -2.25
N SER A 113 39.29 16.17 -1.93
CA SER A 113 38.98 16.95 -0.72
C SER A 113 37.70 17.81 -0.82
N GLY A 114 36.91 17.64 -1.87
CA GLY A 114 35.70 18.43 -2.17
C GLY A 114 36.01 19.76 -2.88
N GLY A 115 35.32 20.02 -4.00
CA GLY A 115 35.45 21.22 -4.84
C GLY A 115 35.07 20.92 -6.30
N TYR A 116 34.32 21.81 -6.97
CA TYR A 116 33.86 21.57 -8.36
C TYR A 116 35.01 21.69 -9.37
N ASP A 117 36.04 22.47 -9.03
CA ASP A 117 37.28 22.65 -9.78
C ASP A 117 38.06 21.34 -9.99
N MET A 118 37.90 20.36 -9.08
CA MET A 118 38.50 19.04 -9.23
C MET A 118 37.81 18.15 -10.27
N TYR A 119 36.51 18.36 -10.50
CA TYR A 119 35.75 17.63 -11.52
C TYR A 119 35.80 18.27 -12.89
N PHE A 120 36.10 19.57 -12.98
CA PHE A 120 36.01 20.38 -14.20
C PHE A 120 37.30 21.15 -14.47
N GLY A 121 38.44 20.45 -14.43
CA GLY A 121 39.77 21.00 -14.71
C GLY A 121 40.43 20.39 -15.96
N LEU A 122 41.64 20.85 -16.28
CA LEU A 122 42.46 20.30 -17.38
C LEU A 122 42.90 18.84 -17.16
N ASN A 123 42.67 18.30 -15.96
CA ASN A 123 42.99 16.92 -15.61
C ASN A 123 41.90 15.93 -16.05
N VAL A 124 40.75 16.42 -16.51
CA VAL A 124 39.66 15.56 -17.00
C VAL A 124 40.02 15.06 -18.39
N ASP A 125 40.00 13.75 -18.57
CA ASP A 125 40.12 13.13 -19.90
C ASP A 125 38.84 13.37 -20.70
N THR A 126 38.87 14.38 -21.57
CA THR A 126 37.76 14.76 -22.43
C THR A 126 37.43 13.69 -23.47
N ASP A 127 38.42 12.92 -23.93
CA ASP A 127 38.20 11.90 -24.95
C ASP A 127 37.39 10.74 -24.37
N SER A 128 37.74 10.32 -23.15
CA SER A 128 36.97 9.31 -22.40
C SER A 128 35.55 9.78 -22.10
N LEU A 129 35.38 11.04 -21.68
CA LEU A 129 34.07 11.62 -21.40
C LEU A 129 33.18 11.63 -22.66
N VAL A 130 33.72 12.08 -23.79
CA VAL A 130 32.99 12.09 -25.08
C VAL A 130 32.63 10.67 -25.52
N TYR A 131 33.55 9.71 -25.36
CA TYR A 131 33.27 8.30 -25.65
C TYR A 131 32.08 7.78 -24.83
N LEU A 132 32.04 8.03 -23.52
CA LEU A 132 30.96 7.57 -22.65
C LEU A 132 29.62 8.24 -23.00
N MET A 133 29.62 9.55 -23.30
CA MET A 133 28.43 10.25 -23.79
C MET A 133 27.90 9.63 -25.10
N LEU A 134 28.79 9.36 -26.06
CA LEU A 134 28.41 8.73 -27.33
C LEU A 134 27.88 7.30 -27.12
N ALA A 135 28.52 6.53 -26.22
CA ALA A 135 28.10 5.18 -25.88
C ALA A 135 26.69 5.18 -25.27
N ASN A 136 26.45 5.98 -24.24
CA ASN A 136 25.13 6.07 -23.59
C ASN A 136 24.06 6.60 -24.54
N SER A 137 24.35 7.65 -25.32
CA SER A 137 23.41 8.16 -26.32
C SER A 137 23.05 7.11 -27.37
N PHE A 138 24.03 6.32 -27.84
CA PHE A 138 23.79 5.21 -28.76
C PHE A 138 22.95 4.09 -28.12
N LEU A 139 23.32 3.66 -26.91
CA LEU A 139 22.66 2.57 -26.21
C LEU A 139 21.20 2.90 -25.93
N HIS A 140 20.88 4.07 -25.38
CA HIS A 140 19.50 4.47 -25.08
C HIS A 140 18.65 4.73 -26.32
N ARG A 141 19.25 5.18 -27.43
CA ARG A 141 18.51 5.33 -28.70
C ARG A 141 18.20 3.98 -29.35
N LYS A 142 19.12 3.03 -29.26
CA LYS A 142 18.97 1.71 -29.87
C LYS A 142 18.13 0.76 -29.00
N PHE A 143 18.28 0.86 -27.69
CA PHE A 143 17.63 0.02 -26.68
C PHE A 143 17.04 0.92 -25.58
N PRO A 144 15.81 1.45 -25.77
CA PRO A 144 15.24 2.45 -24.85
C PRO A 144 15.11 2.02 -23.39
N ASN A 145 15.03 0.70 -23.14
CA ASN A 145 14.90 0.13 -21.80
C ASN A 145 16.22 -0.41 -21.22
N ILE A 146 17.36 -0.15 -21.87
CA ILE A 146 18.67 -0.55 -21.32
C ILE A 146 18.97 0.25 -20.06
N ILE A 147 19.66 -0.39 -19.10
CA ILE A 147 20.17 0.26 -17.90
C ILE A 147 21.69 0.28 -17.95
N THR A 148 22.28 1.46 -17.82
CA THR A 148 23.73 1.66 -17.76
C THR A 148 24.12 2.14 -16.36
N ILE A 149 25.13 1.51 -15.76
CA ILE A 149 25.57 1.79 -14.39
C ILE A 149 27.05 2.20 -14.41
N ALA A 150 27.36 3.33 -13.78
CA ALA A 150 28.73 3.79 -13.62
C ALA A 150 29.31 3.32 -12.29
N GLU A 151 30.46 2.65 -12.34
CA GLU A 151 31.30 2.40 -11.18
C GLU A 151 32.34 3.53 -11.09
N GLU A 152 32.04 4.51 -10.24
CA GLU A 152 32.75 5.79 -10.17
C GLU A 152 32.76 6.29 -8.72
N VAL A 153 33.97 6.46 -8.15
CA VAL A 153 34.17 6.75 -6.71
C VAL A 153 34.13 8.25 -6.39
N SER A 154 34.55 9.13 -7.31
CA SER A 154 34.82 10.55 -7.01
C SER A 154 33.60 11.39 -6.71
N GLY A 155 32.41 10.99 -7.16
CA GLY A 155 31.20 11.80 -7.00
C GLY A 155 30.94 12.77 -8.15
N MET A 156 31.44 12.47 -9.36
CA MET A 156 31.39 13.41 -10.49
C MET A 156 29.96 13.90 -10.77
N PRO A 157 29.71 15.23 -10.77
CA PRO A 157 28.39 15.79 -11.04
C PRO A 157 27.90 15.49 -12.46
N ALA A 158 26.59 15.34 -12.64
CA ALA A 158 25.93 15.12 -13.93
C ALA A 158 26.32 13.81 -14.65
N LEU A 159 27.02 12.89 -13.97
CA LEU A 159 27.34 11.57 -14.48
C LEU A 159 26.06 10.80 -14.85
N CYS A 160 25.05 10.88 -14.00
CA CYS A 160 23.77 10.18 -14.19
C CYS A 160 22.66 11.10 -14.74
N ARG A 161 23.03 12.14 -15.50
CA ARG A 161 22.07 12.99 -16.23
C ARG A 161 22.10 12.69 -17.73
N PRO A 162 20.97 12.85 -18.45
CA PRO A 162 20.91 12.63 -19.89
C PRO A 162 21.99 13.40 -20.67
N VAL A 163 22.47 12.81 -21.77
CA VAL A 163 23.48 13.44 -22.65
C VAL A 163 22.93 14.73 -23.25
N GLU A 164 21.64 14.77 -23.57
CA GLU A 164 20.92 15.93 -24.09
C GLU A 164 20.87 17.10 -23.09
N GLU A 165 21.01 16.85 -21.79
CA GLU A 165 21.11 17.86 -20.73
C GLU A 165 22.57 18.29 -20.46
N GLY A 166 23.54 17.71 -21.16
CA GLY A 166 24.97 17.91 -20.92
C GLY A 166 25.57 16.97 -19.87
N GLY A 167 24.86 15.92 -19.46
CA GLY A 167 25.40 14.85 -18.62
C GLY A 167 26.12 13.75 -19.40
N GLN A 168 26.57 12.72 -18.70
CA GLN A 168 27.26 11.57 -19.33
C GLN A 168 26.30 10.45 -19.78
N GLY A 169 25.04 10.50 -19.37
CA GLY A 169 23.99 9.61 -19.85
C GLY A 169 23.82 8.30 -19.10
N PHE A 170 24.50 8.09 -17.97
CA PHE A 170 24.28 6.89 -17.15
C PHE A 170 22.93 6.93 -16.44
N ASP A 171 22.32 5.77 -16.21
CA ASP A 171 21.08 5.69 -15.43
C ASP A 171 21.33 5.73 -13.93
N PHE A 172 22.39 5.07 -13.48
CA PHE A 172 22.74 4.94 -12.07
C PHE A 172 24.25 5.02 -11.86
N ARG A 173 24.65 5.37 -10.64
CA ARG A 173 26.01 5.20 -10.12
C ARG A 173 26.02 4.29 -8.90
N LEU A 174 27.14 3.66 -8.62
CA LEU A 174 27.31 2.90 -7.37
C LEU A 174 27.55 3.83 -6.17
N ALA A 175 26.85 3.59 -5.06
CA ALA A 175 27.02 4.32 -3.80
C ALA A 175 28.22 3.76 -2.99
N MET A 176 29.42 3.89 -3.54
CA MET A 176 30.64 3.22 -3.05
C MET A 176 31.07 3.64 -1.63
N ALA A 177 30.62 4.79 -1.14
CA ALA A 177 30.93 5.26 0.21
C ALA A 177 30.17 4.49 1.32
N LEU A 178 29.06 3.81 1.00
CA LEU A 178 28.22 3.16 2.01
C LEU A 178 28.89 1.92 2.63
N PRO A 179 29.50 0.99 1.87
CA PRO A 179 30.28 -0.10 2.46
C PRO A 179 31.45 0.39 3.31
N ASP A 180 32.23 1.37 2.83
CA ASP A 180 33.37 1.91 3.56
C ASP A 180 32.97 2.48 4.92
N MET A 181 31.82 3.16 4.98
CA MET A 181 31.24 3.61 6.23
C MET A 181 30.97 2.44 7.18
N TRP A 182 30.28 1.39 6.72
CA TRP A 182 29.95 0.24 7.56
C TRP A 182 31.19 -0.50 8.06
N ILE A 183 32.18 -0.73 7.19
CA ILE A 183 33.45 -1.36 7.57
C ILE A 183 34.17 -0.50 8.61
N LYS A 184 34.27 0.81 8.39
CA LYS A 184 34.93 1.73 9.33
C LYS A 184 34.27 1.67 10.70
N ILE A 185 32.93 1.67 10.75
CA ILE A 185 32.16 1.58 11.98
C ILE A 185 32.43 0.23 12.68
N LEU A 186 32.31 -0.89 11.96
CA LEU A 186 32.47 -2.23 12.51
C LEU A 186 33.90 -2.54 12.97
N LYS A 187 34.90 -1.94 12.31
CA LYS A 187 36.33 -2.16 12.59
C LYS A 187 36.86 -1.31 13.73
N HIS A 188 36.37 -0.08 13.89
CA HIS A 188 36.99 0.92 14.75
C HIS A 188 36.14 1.40 15.92
N LEU A 189 34.82 1.14 15.93
CA LEU A 189 33.90 1.65 16.95
C LEU A 189 33.17 0.51 17.66
N SER A 190 32.91 0.67 18.96
CA SER A 190 31.93 -0.17 19.65
C SER A 190 30.50 0.28 19.33
N ASP A 191 29.50 -0.58 19.53
CA ASP A 191 28.09 -0.29 19.22
C ASP A 191 27.58 1.00 19.89
N GLU A 192 28.04 1.30 21.11
CA GLU A 192 27.63 2.49 21.89
C GLU A 192 28.12 3.79 21.25
N ASP A 193 29.29 3.74 20.60
CA ASP A 193 29.98 4.88 19.99
C ASP A 193 29.49 5.18 18.56
N TRP A 194 28.52 4.41 18.04
CA TRP A 194 27.95 4.66 16.72
C TRP A 194 27.23 6.01 16.70
N ASN A 195 27.68 6.91 15.82
CA ASN A 195 27.01 8.17 15.59
C ASN A 195 25.88 7.99 14.57
N ILE A 196 24.65 7.99 15.07
CA ILE A 196 23.43 7.80 14.29
C ILE A 196 23.25 8.91 13.26
N SER A 197 23.61 10.15 13.60
CA SER A 197 23.49 11.27 12.68
C SER A 197 24.46 11.15 11.51
N ASP A 198 25.68 10.68 11.75
CA ASP A 198 26.69 10.48 10.70
C ASP A 198 26.29 9.33 9.76
N ILE A 199 25.75 8.23 10.32
CA ILE A 199 25.23 7.10 9.53
C ILE A 199 24.10 7.56 8.61
N VAL A 200 23.11 8.27 9.16
CA VAL A 200 21.98 8.80 8.38
C VAL A 200 22.48 9.79 7.34
N HIS A 201 23.40 10.69 7.70
CA HIS A 201 23.96 11.66 6.77
C HIS A 201 24.65 10.97 5.60
N ALA A 202 25.48 9.95 5.83
CA ALA A 202 26.15 9.21 4.76
C ALA A 202 25.16 8.50 3.82
N LEU A 203 24.05 7.96 4.35
CA LEU A 203 22.99 7.34 3.55
C LEU A 203 22.19 8.36 2.73
N GLU A 204 21.96 9.56 3.26
CA GLU A 204 21.23 10.63 2.59
C GLU A 204 22.10 11.46 1.65
N ASN A 205 23.43 11.50 1.87
CA ASN A 205 24.36 12.37 1.15
C ASN A 205 24.61 11.89 -0.28
N ARG A 206 23.65 12.21 -1.15
CA ARG A 206 23.68 11.94 -2.59
C ARG A 206 23.07 13.11 -3.37
N ARG A 207 23.39 13.18 -4.66
CA ARG A 207 22.93 14.27 -5.52
C ARG A 207 21.46 14.08 -5.87
N TYR A 208 20.64 15.10 -5.59
CA TYR A 208 19.24 15.09 -5.97
C TYR A 208 19.09 15.06 -7.50
N GLY A 209 18.26 14.15 -8.02
CA GLY A 209 18.03 13.99 -9.45
C GLY A 209 19.04 13.08 -10.18
N GLU A 210 20.01 12.51 -9.47
CA GLU A 210 20.93 11.49 -9.98
C GLU A 210 20.73 10.20 -9.17
N LYS A 211 20.36 9.10 -9.84
CA LYS A 211 20.01 7.84 -9.15
C LYS A 211 21.28 7.09 -8.72
N SER A 212 21.24 6.52 -7.52
CA SER A 212 22.34 5.70 -6.98
C SER A 212 21.88 4.28 -6.64
N VAL A 213 22.74 3.29 -6.89
CA VAL A 213 22.58 1.90 -6.42
C VAL A 213 23.24 1.79 -5.05
N ALA A 214 22.43 1.50 -4.03
CA ALA A 214 22.88 1.29 -2.66
C ALA A 214 23.18 -0.19 -2.40
N TYR A 215 24.20 -0.44 -1.59
CA TYR A 215 24.59 -1.77 -1.13
C TYR A 215 25.37 -1.63 0.18
N ALA A 216 25.21 -2.60 1.08
CA ALA A 216 25.86 -2.56 2.39
C ALA A 216 27.31 -3.07 2.34
N GLU A 217 27.59 -4.03 1.46
CA GLU A 217 28.91 -4.62 1.21
C GLU A 217 28.96 -5.14 -0.23
N SER A 218 30.15 -5.23 -0.81
CA SER A 218 30.35 -5.60 -2.22
C SER A 218 31.25 -6.82 -2.40
N HIS A 219 31.61 -7.08 -3.65
CA HIS A 219 32.57 -8.12 -3.99
C HIS A 219 33.98 -7.79 -3.49
N ASP A 220 34.36 -6.50 -3.40
CA ASP A 220 35.68 -6.09 -2.91
C ASP A 220 35.90 -6.49 -1.44
N GLN A 221 34.91 -6.23 -0.59
CA GLN A 221 34.94 -6.64 0.82
C GLN A 221 34.86 -8.15 1.01
N ALA A 222 34.35 -8.87 0.01
CA ALA A 222 34.30 -10.32 0.04
C ALA A 222 35.65 -10.95 -0.31
N LEU A 223 36.63 -10.21 -0.86
CA LEU A 223 37.94 -10.75 -1.23
C LEU A 223 38.87 -10.97 -0.02
N VAL A 224 39.88 -11.83 -0.21
CA VAL A 224 40.94 -12.06 0.77
C VAL A 224 41.65 -10.74 1.11
N GLY A 225 41.67 -10.39 2.41
CA GLY A 225 42.28 -9.15 2.91
C GLY A 225 41.28 -8.22 3.60
N ASP A 226 39.99 -8.42 3.41
CA ASP A 226 38.92 -7.80 4.20
C ASP A 226 37.96 -8.88 4.77
N LYS A 227 36.91 -8.45 5.46
CA LYS A 227 35.87 -9.33 6.01
C LYS A 227 34.49 -8.87 5.55
N THR A 228 33.60 -9.83 5.31
CA THR A 228 32.16 -9.56 5.12
C THR A 228 31.57 -8.95 6.39
N ILE A 229 30.42 -8.27 6.28
CA ILE A 229 29.70 -7.72 7.45
C ILE A 229 29.39 -8.83 8.46
N ALA A 230 28.95 -9.99 7.97
CA ALA A 230 28.70 -11.15 8.82
C ALA A 230 29.95 -11.58 9.61
N PHE A 231 31.10 -11.63 8.95
CA PHE A 231 32.36 -12.04 9.58
C PHE A 231 32.97 -10.94 10.48
N TRP A 232 32.73 -9.65 10.20
CA TRP A 232 33.02 -8.56 11.15
C TRP A 232 32.18 -8.66 12.43
N LEU A 233 30.92 -9.08 12.31
CA LEU A 233 29.98 -9.13 13.42
C LEU A 233 30.14 -10.36 14.32
N MET A 234 30.46 -11.52 13.74
CA MET A 234 30.43 -12.82 14.41
C MET A 234 31.78 -13.55 14.43
N ASP A 235 32.69 -13.20 13.52
CA ASP A 235 34.04 -13.75 13.39
C ASP A 235 34.05 -15.30 13.49
N LYS A 236 35.00 -15.89 14.23
CA LYS A 236 35.14 -17.34 14.35
C LYS A 236 33.95 -18.06 15.01
N GLU A 237 33.09 -17.36 15.76
CA GLU A 237 31.92 -18.02 16.38
C GLU A 237 30.92 -18.51 15.33
N MET A 238 31.00 -17.99 14.10
CA MET A 238 30.18 -18.48 12.98
C MET A 238 30.38 -19.99 12.73
N TYR A 239 31.57 -20.53 13.00
CA TYR A 239 31.87 -21.94 12.71
C TYR A 239 31.26 -22.89 13.75
N ASP A 240 31.16 -22.45 15.00
CA ASP A 240 30.76 -23.31 16.13
C ASP A 240 29.30 -23.10 16.55
N PHE A 241 28.78 -21.87 16.40
CA PHE A 241 27.49 -21.45 16.98
C PHE A 241 26.45 -21.02 15.93
N MET A 242 26.60 -21.40 14.66
CA MET A 242 25.54 -21.19 13.66
C MET A 242 24.52 -22.32 13.59
N SER A 243 24.65 -23.38 14.38
CA SER A 243 23.61 -24.41 14.51
C SER A 243 22.50 -23.99 15.46
N ILE A 244 21.24 -24.28 15.12
CA ILE A 244 20.09 -24.05 16.02
C ILE A 244 20.13 -24.91 17.28
N THR A 245 20.89 -26.02 17.27
CA THR A 245 21.03 -26.93 18.43
C THR A 245 22.08 -26.46 19.43
N THR A 246 22.98 -25.57 19.01
CA THR A 246 23.99 -24.96 19.87
C THR A 246 23.39 -23.75 20.60
N PRO A 247 23.90 -23.36 21.78
CA PRO A 247 23.41 -22.17 22.47
C PRO A 247 23.55 -20.93 21.57
N LEU A 248 22.57 -20.02 21.67
CA LEU A 248 22.65 -18.73 21.00
C LEU A 248 23.53 -17.81 21.85
N THR A 249 24.79 -17.61 21.43
CA THR A 249 25.70 -16.73 22.15
C THR A 249 25.30 -15.26 21.92
N PRO A 250 25.62 -14.34 22.85
CA PRO A 250 25.35 -12.91 22.66
C PRO A 250 26.02 -12.32 21.40
N ILE A 251 27.11 -12.91 20.93
CA ILE A 251 27.83 -12.49 19.71
C ILE A 251 27.05 -12.91 18.45
N ILE A 252 26.58 -14.16 18.38
CA ILE A 252 25.75 -14.62 17.26
C ILE A 252 24.40 -13.91 17.24
N GLU A 253 23.76 -13.74 18.39
CA GLU A 253 22.50 -12.98 18.49
C GLU A 253 22.68 -11.54 17.98
N ARG A 254 23.72 -10.84 18.46
CA ARG A 254 24.10 -9.50 17.99
C ARG A 254 24.35 -9.50 16.48
N GLY A 255 25.11 -10.46 15.98
CA GLY A 255 25.50 -10.49 14.57
C GLY A 255 24.33 -10.72 13.63
N ILE A 256 23.44 -11.68 13.95
CA ILE A 256 22.22 -11.91 13.18
C ILE A 256 21.33 -10.66 13.19
N ALA A 257 21.16 -10.03 14.35
CA ALA A 257 20.33 -8.83 14.48
C ALA A 257 20.91 -7.65 13.67
N LEU A 258 22.18 -7.28 13.90
CA LEU A 258 22.80 -6.13 13.23
C LEU A 258 22.96 -6.34 11.73
N HIS A 259 23.22 -7.57 11.26
CA HIS A 259 23.27 -7.87 9.82
C HIS A 259 21.93 -7.52 9.14
N LYS A 260 20.80 -7.88 9.75
CA LYS A 260 19.46 -7.53 9.24
C LYS A 260 19.22 -6.02 9.25
N LEU A 261 19.57 -5.35 10.35
CA LEU A 261 19.35 -3.91 10.55
C LEU A 261 20.19 -3.07 9.57
N ILE A 262 21.48 -3.38 9.41
CA ILE A 262 22.39 -2.68 8.50
C ILE A 262 21.88 -2.78 7.06
N ARG A 263 21.49 -3.99 6.62
CA ARG A 263 20.99 -4.21 5.27
C ARG A 263 19.66 -3.49 5.05
N LEU A 264 18.70 -3.59 5.99
CA LEU A 264 17.43 -2.88 5.87
C LEU A 264 17.60 -1.36 5.86
N LEU A 265 18.47 -0.80 6.71
CA LEU A 265 18.71 0.65 6.74
C LEU A 265 19.32 1.13 5.42
N THR A 266 20.31 0.40 4.90
CA THR A 266 20.96 0.73 3.63
C THR A 266 20.00 0.61 2.46
N TYR A 267 19.17 -0.44 2.44
CA TYR A 267 18.17 -0.69 1.41
C TYR A 267 17.02 0.35 1.45
N GLY A 268 16.54 0.68 2.64
CA GLY A 268 15.44 1.63 2.83
C GLY A 268 15.84 3.08 2.55
N LEU A 269 17.06 3.50 2.89
CA LEU A 269 17.45 4.91 2.87
C LEU A 269 18.53 5.27 1.83
N GLY A 270 19.41 4.34 1.45
CA GLY A 270 20.69 4.63 0.81
C GLY A 270 20.65 5.00 -0.68
N GLY A 271 19.58 4.70 -1.42
CA GLY A 271 19.55 4.96 -2.86
C GLY A 271 18.24 4.59 -3.54
N GLU A 272 18.24 4.63 -4.87
CA GLU A 272 17.09 4.38 -5.76
C GLU A 272 17.13 2.99 -6.41
N ALA A 273 18.18 2.21 -6.14
CA ALA A 273 18.33 0.81 -6.48
C ALA A 273 19.09 0.07 -5.37
N TRP A 274 18.97 -1.26 -5.33
CA TRP A 274 19.63 -2.12 -4.36
C TRP A 274 20.51 -3.16 -5.05
N LEU A 275 21.71 -3.38 -4.50
CA LEU A 275 22.64 -4.41 -4.95
C LEU A 275 23.05 -5.30 -3.77
N ASN A 276 23.18 -6.60 -4.07
CA ASN A 276 23.70 -7.59 -3.14
C ASN A 276 24.66 -8.54 -3.87
N PHE A 277 25.87 -8.69 -3.34
CA PHE A 277 26.82 -9.68 -3.87
C PHE A 277 26.51 -11.09 -3.37
N MET A 278 26.61 -12.08 -4.26
CA MET A 278 26.19 -13.45 -4.02
C MET A 278 26.77 -14.06 -2.71
N GLY A 279 25.88 -14.58 -1.87
CA GLY A 279 26.19 -15.16 -0.56
C GLY A 279 26.00 -14.19 0.61
N ASN A 280 26.16 -12.89 0.39
CA ASN A 280 26.03 -11.91 1.48
C ASN A 280 24.57 -11.80 1.98
N GLU A 281 23.60 -12.21 1.18
CA GLU A 281 22.18 -12.22 1.55
C GLU A 281 21.88 -13.09 2.77
N PHE A 282 22.62 -14.18 2.94
CA PHE A 282 22.48 -15.06 4.09
C PHE A 282 23.66 -14.97 5.07
N GLY A 283 24.55 -13.99 4.90
CA GLY A 283 25.73 -13.81 5.75
C GLY A 283 26.75 -14.95 5.58
N HIS A 284 27.13 -15.25 4.33
CA HIS A 284 28.12 -16.27 4.01
C HIS A 284 29.42 -16.08 4.84
N PRO A 285 29.95 -17.14 5.48
CA PRO A 285 31.16 -17.05 6.30
C PRO A 285 32.42 -16.92 5.43
N GLU A 286 33.60 -16.81 6.07
CA GLU A 286 34.90 -16.79 5.38
C GLU A 286 35.05 -15.60 4.42
N TRP A 287 35.78 -15.80 3.31
CA TRP A 287 36.08 -14.84 2.25
C TRP A 287 36.20 -15.57 0.90
N LEU A 288 36.26 -14.80 -0.18
CA LEU A 288 36.56 -15.23 -1.54
C LEU A 288 38.07 -15.06 -1.80
N ASP A 289 38.75 -16.13 -2.21
CA ASP A 289 40.14 -16.05 -2.66
C ASP A 289 40.29 -16.82 -3.98
N PHE A 290 40.82 -16.16 -5.00
CA PHE A 290 41.06 -16.77 -6.30
C PHE A 290 42.35 -17.60 -6.28
N PRO A 291 42.45 -18.67 -7.09
CA PRO A 291 43.69 -19.42 -7.24
C PRO A 291 44.85 -18.53 -7.67
N ARG A 292 45.89 -18.46 -6.85
CA ARG A 292 47.11 -17.69 -7.09
C ARG A 292 48.31 -18.32 -6.40
N GLN A 293 49.51 -17.93 -6.78
CA GLN A 293 50.75 -18.45 -6.17
C GLN A 293 50.75 -18.33 -4.64
N GLY A 294 50.20 -17.24 -4.09
CA GLY A 294 50.14 -16.99 -2.65
C GLY A 294 49.20 -17.91 -1.85
N ASN A 295 48.37 -18.71 -2.52
CA ASN A 295 47.51 -19.72 -1.88
C ASN A 295 47.65 -21.12 -2.51
N ASN A 296 48.78 -21.38 -3.18
CA ASN A 296 49.08 -22.64 -3.88
C ASN A 296 47.99 -23.02 -4.89
N GLU A 297 47.49 -22.04 -5.65
CA GLU A 297 46.48 -22.24 -6.70
C GLU A 297 45.22 -22.94 -6.16
N SER A 298 44.88 -22.67 -4.90
CA SER A 298 43.75 -23.30 -4.22
C SER A 298 42.41 -22.75 -4.70
N PHE A 299 41.48 -23.66 -4.97
CA PHE A 299 40.08 -23.34 -5.27
C PHE A 299 39.19 -23.40 -4.02
N HIS A 300 39.74 -23.68 -2.85
CA HIS A 300 38.95 -23.93 -1.63
C HIS A 300 38.06 -22.75 -1.24
N TYR A 301 38.53 -21.52 -1.38
CA TYR A 301 37.76 -20.30 -1.08
C TYR A 301 37.15 -19.65 -2.34
N CYS A 302 37.42 -20.18 -3.53
CA CYS A 302 36.86 -19.72 -4.80
C CYS A 302 35.49 -20.39 -5.07
N ARG A 303 34.59 -20.38 -4.09
CA ARG A 303 33.27 -21.03 -4.15
C ARG A 303 32.21 -20.28 -3.35
N ARG A 304 30.96 -20.74 -3.43
CA ARG A 304 29.85 -20.35 -2.55
C ARG A 304 29.26 -21.59 -1.88
N GLN A 305 28.96 -21.48 -0.59
CA GLN A 305 28.45 -22.57 0.25
C GLN A 305 26.92 -22.48 0.38
N TRP A 306 26.20 -22.66 -0.73
CA TRP A 306 24.74 -22.52 -0.77
C TRP A 306 24.01 -23.45 0.19
N ASN A 307 24.59 -24.63 0.44
CA ASN A 307 24.10 -25.60 1.41
C ASN A 307 23.92 -25.02 2.82
N LEU A 308 24.66 -23.96 3.19
CA LEU A 308 24.51 -23.33 4.51
C LEU A 308 23.16 -22.62 4.67
N ALA A 309 22.65 -22.01 3.59
CA ALA A 309 21.36 -21.31 3.59
C ALA A 309 20.17 -22.27 3.49
N ASP A 310 20.37 -23.43 2.84
CA ASP A 310 19.36 -24.46 2.64
C ASP A 310 19.18 -25.38 3.85
N ASP A 311 20.22 -25.54 4.69
CA ASP A 311 20.17 -26.42 5.85
C ASP A 311 19.30 -25.85 6.98
N ASP A 312 18.21 -26.56 7.29
CA ASP A 312 17.28 -26.19 8.35
C ASP A 312 17.88 -26.27 9.77
N LEU A 313 19.01 -26.94 9.96
CA LEU A 313 19.70 -26.97 11.25
C LEU A 313 20.60 -25.75 11.46
N LEU A 314 20.81 -24.91 10.44
CA LEU A 314 21.67 -23.74 10.53
C LEU A 314 20.88 -22.42 10.57
N ARG A 315 21.51 -21.40 11.16
CA ARG A 315 20.94 -20.07 11.38
C ARG A 315 21.03 -19.16 10.14
N TYR A 316 21.82 -19.51 9.12
CA TYR A 316 21.92 -18.73 7.87
C TYR A 316 20.57 -18.59 7.16
N LYS A 317 19.70 -19.60 7.27
CA LYS A 317 18.34 -19.57 6.74
C LYS A 317 17.52 -18.38 7.23
N PHE A 318 17.78 -17.90 8.45
CA PHE A 318 17.09 -16.74 9.02
C PHE A 318 17.44 -15.44 8.30
N LEU A 319 18.73 -15.25 7.96
CA LEU A 319 19.21 -14.12 7.19
C LEU A 319 18.69 -14.19 5.75
N ASN A 320 18.70 -15.38 5.14
CA ASN A 320 18.16 -15.60 3.80
C ASN A 320 16.64 -15.29 3.72
N ARG A 321 15.85 -15.78 4.70
CA ARG A 321 14.41 -15.50 4.79
C ARG A 321 14.14 -14.02 4.98
N TRP A 322 14.95 -13.33 5.79
CA TRP A 322 14.85 -11.89 5.98
C TRP A 322 15.12 -11.13 4.68
N ASP A 323 16.17 -11.50 3.94
CA ASP A 323 16.48 -10.91 2.64
C ASP A 323 15.32 -11.05 1.65
N LYS A 324 14.77 -12.26 1.53
CA LYS A 324 13.59 -12.52 0.71
C LYS A 324 12.40 -11.66 1.13
N ALA A 325 12.16 -11.52 2.44
CA ALA A 325 11.07 -10.70 2.96
C ALA A 325 11.27 -9.21 2.63
N MET A 326 12.48 -8.66 2.81
CA MET A 326 12.79 -7.28 2.43
C MET A 326 12.48 -7.03 0.95
N ASN A 327 12.97 -7.90 0.05
CA ASN A 327 12.71 -7.77 -1.39
C ASN A 327 11.23 -7.91 -1.74
N THR A 328 10.49 -8.79 -1.04
CA THR A 328 9.04 -8.96 -1.28
C THR A 328 8.24 -7.71 -0.90
N VAL A 329 8.61 -7.04 0.19
CA VAL A 329 7.94 -5.80 0.60
C VAL A 329 8.35 -4.64 -0.31
N GLU A 330 9.59 -4.62 -0.82
CA GLU A 330 10.01 -3.64 -1.83
C GLU A 330 9.19 -3.82 -3.12
N GLU A 331 9.03 -5.05 -3.61
CA GLU A 331 8.21 -5.35 -4.78
C GLU A 331 6.74 -4.94 -4.59
N LYS A 332 6.21 -5.00 -3.35
CA LYS A 332 4.83 -4.60 -3.05
C LYS A 332 4.66 -3.06 -3.00
N HIS A 333 5.64 -2.34 -2.46
CA HIS A 333 5.51 -0.91 -2.15
C HIS A 333 6.33 0.02 -3.05
N HIS A 334 7.27 -0.54 -3.81
CA HIS A 334 8.20 0.10 -4.72
C HIS A 334 8.92 1.31 -4.12
N TRP A 335 9.37 1.23 -2.86
CA TRP A 335 9.89 2.41 -2.16
C TRP A 335 11.18 2.94 -2.78
N LEU A 336 11.97 2.12 -3.47
CA LEU A 336 13.20 2.57 -4.14
C LEU A 336 12.90 3.58 -5.26
N SER A 337 11.78 3.37 -5.96
CA SER A 337 11.30 4.27 -7.02
C SER A 337 10.60 5.53 -6.49
N ARG A 338 10.23 5.55 -5.20
CA ARG A 338 9.42 6.60 -4.56
C ARG A 338 10.27 7.66 -3.88
N GLY A 339 11.11 8.36 -4.65
CA GLY A 339 11.91 9.49 -4.19
C GLY A 339 12.80 9.18 -2.95
N PRO A 340 13.49 10.21 -2.40
CA PRO A 340 14.23 10.06 -1.16
C PRO A 340 13.27 9.90 0.04
N GLY A 341 13.71 9.15 1.06
CA GLY A 341 12.98 9.03 2.33
C GLY A 341 13.03 10.32 3.15
N TYR A 342 12.04 10.50 4.02
CA TYR A 342 12.01 11.58 5.01
C TYR A 342 12.38 11.03 6.38
N VAL A 343 13.58 11.35 6.88
CA VAL A 343 14.00 10.95 8.23
C VAL A 343 13.37 11.87 9.27
N SER A 344 12.33 11.39 9.95
CA SER A 344 11.68 12.13 11.04
C SER A 344 12.44 12.03 12.35
N TRP A 345 13.19 10.94 12.57
CA TRP A 345 13.87 10.68 13.83
C TRP A 345 15.25 10.05 13.66
N LYS A 346 16.25 10.60 14.35
CA LYS A 346 17.63 10.09 14.39
C LYS A 346 18.25 10.37 15.76
N HIS A 347 17.83 9.62 16.77
CA HIS A 347 18.13 9.91 18.17
C HIS A 347 19.44 9.26 18.61
N GLN A 348 20.41 10.07 19.05
CA GLN A 348 21.75 9.59 19.39
C GLN A 348 21.80 8.75 20.67
N ASP A 349 21.11 9.14 21.74
CA ASP A 349 21.19 8.41 23.01
C ASP A 349 20.40 7.10 22.98
N ASP A 350 19.15 7.16 22.50
CA ASP A 350 18.30 5.99 22.32
C ASP A 350 18.76 5.07 21.17
N LYS A 351 19.63 5.56 20.28
CA LYS A 351 20.10 4.84 19.08
C LYS A 351 18.94 4.40 18.16
N VAL A 352 17.87 5.19 18.09
CA VAL A 352 16.68 4.92 17.26
C VAL A 352 16.67 5.79 16.01
N ILE A 353 16.45 5.16 14.86
CA ILE A 353 16.26 5.81 13.56
C ILE A 353 14.82 5.53 13.10
N ALA A 354 14.10 6.57 12.69
CA ALA A 354 12.81 6.42 12.04
C ALA A 354 12.68 7.32 10.81
N PHE A 355 12.15 6.76 9.72
CA PHE A 355 11.97 7.48 8.47
C PHE A 355 10.79 6.95 7.66
N GLU A 356 10.20 7.81 6.84
CA GLU A 356 9.12 7.48 5.93
C GLU A 356 9.62 7.39 4.49
N ARG A 357 9.29 6.29 3.79
CA ARG A 357 9.58 6.16 2.35
C ARG A 357 8.56 5.24 1.68
N GLY A 358 8.09 5.60 0.49
CA GLY A 358 7.12 4.77 -0.25
C GLY A 358 5.79 4.53 0.49
N GLY A 359 5.39 5.40 1.41
CA GLY A 359 4.19 5.23 2.24
C GLY A 359 4.36 4.26 3.42
N LEU A 360 5.58 3.80 3.68
CA LEU A 360 5.95 2.98 4.83
C LEU A 360 6.65 3.83 5.90
N LEU A 361 6.52 3.44 7.16
CA LEU A 361 7.33 3.96 8.28
C LEU A 361 8.34 2.89 8.71
N PHE A 362 9.63 3.19 8.57
CA PHE A 362 10.73 2.36 9.02
C PHE A 362 11.14 2.80 10.43
N VAL A 363 11.35 1.84 11.32
CA VAL A 363 11.81 2.09 12.70
C VAL A 363 12.89 1.07 13.05
N LEU A 364 14.07 1.55 13.40
CA LEU A 364 15.22 0.70 13.74
C LEU A 364 15.82 1.14 15.07
N ASN A 365 16.01 0.20 15.99
CA ASN A 365 16.65 0.42 17.27
C ASN A 365 18.01 -0.26 17.30
N PHE A 366 19.08 0.52 17.22
CA PHE A 366 20.47 0.06 17.31
C PHE A 366 21.00 0.00 18.74
N HIS A 367 20.19 0.32 19.76
CA HIS A 367 20.66 0.27 21.14
C HIS A 367 21.03 -1.15 21.53
N THR A 368 22.14 -1.28 22.26
CA THR A 368 22.69 -2.58 22.70
C THR A 368 21.85 -3.32 23.75
N SER A 369 20.93 -2.64 24.44
CA SER A 369 20.21 -3.20 25.61
C SER A 369 18.84 -2.58 25.89
N LYS A 370 18.62 -1.29 25.61
CA LYS A 370 17.33 -0.63 25.90
C LYS A 370 16.24 -1.01 24.89
N SER A 371 15.09 -1.37 25.43
CA SER A 371 13.84 -1.62 24.71
C SER A 371 12.81 -0.57 25.12
N PHE A 372 12.00 -0.08 24.18
CA PHE A 372 11.09 1.04 24.44
C PHE A 372 9.64 0.64 24.14
N ALA A 373 8.75 0.65 25.14
CA ALA A 373 7.35 0.19 25.04
C ALA A 373 6.41 1.16 24.31
N ASP A 374 6.50 2.45 24.64
CA ASP A 374 5.62 3.50 24.11
C ASP A 374 6.44 4.57 23.38
N TYR A 375 7.31 4.13 22.47
CA TYR A 375 8.22 5.03 21.77
C TYR A 375 7.43 5.87 20.75
N ARG A 376 7.37 7.18 20.99
CA ARG A 376 6.62 8.13 20.17
C ARG A 376 7.38 8.45 18.88
N LEU A 377 6.73 8.31 17.73
CA LEU A 377 7.31 8.55 16.42
C LEU A 377 6.38 9.41 15.55
N GLY A 378 6.96 10.36 14.82
CA GLY A 378 6.22 11.24 13.92
C GLY A 378 5.85 10.52 12.63
N ILE A 379 4.63 10.74 12.15
CA ILE A 379 4.12 10.20 10.89
C ILE A 379 3.20 11.19 10.17
N GLU A 380 3.25 11.23 8.84
CA GLU A 380 2.55 12.28 8.09
C GLU A 380 1.08 12.01 7.84
N VAL A 381 0.76 10.76 7.52
CA VAL A 381 -0.57 10.38 7.07
C VAL A 381 -1.29 9.73 8.25
N PRO A 382 -2.46 10.25 8.67
CA PRO A 382 -3.24 9.62 9.73
C PRO A 382 -3.87 8.32 9.26
N GLY A 383 -4.07 7.39 10.18
CA GLY A 383 -4.77 6.13 9.94
C GLY A 383 -4.40 5.03 10.92
N LYS A 384 -4.68 3.80 10.48
CA LYS A 384 -4.22 2.57 11.13
C LYS A 384 -3.06 2.00 10.33
N TYR A 385 -2.08 1.47 11.03
CA TYR A 385 -0.89 0.86 10.45
C TYR A 385 -0.72 -0.56 10.98
N ALA A 386 -0.23 -1.46 10.13
CA ALA A 386 0.10 -2.84 10.46
C ALA A 386 1.58 -3.12 10.16
N LEU A 387 2.11 -4.21 10.70
CA LEU A 387 3.48 -4.64 10.43
C LEU A 387 3.61 -5.19 9.01
N ALA A 388 4.42 -4.52 8.19
CA ALA A 388 4.89 -5.03 6.91
C ALA A 388 6.14 -5.92 7.09
N LEU A 389 7.05 -5.52 7.98
CA LEU A 389 8.23 -6.30 8.37
C LEU A 389 8.46 -6.22 9.88
N ASN A 390 8.91 -7.33 10.46
CA ASN A 390 9.32 -7.43 11.86
C ASN A 390 10.59 -8.29 11.94
N SER A 391 11.76 -7.68 12.16
CA SER A 391 13.02 -8.40 12.25
C SER A 391 13.13 -9.30 13.48
N ASP A 392 12.30 -9.08 14.51
CA ASP A 392 12.29 -9.86 15.74
C ASP A 392 11.44 -11.14 15.62
N HIS A 393 10.79 -11.40 14.47
CA HIS A 393 10.03 -12.63 14.29
C HIS A 393 10.91 -13.89 14.27
N ALA A 394 10.40 -15.00 14.80
CA ALA A 394 11.10 -16.29 14.89
C ALA A 394 11.61 -16.81 13.53
N ASP A 395 10.87 -16.56 12.44
CA ASP A 395 11.30 -16.95 11.08
C ASP A 395 12.57 -16.25 10.60
N PHE A 396 12.93 -15.13 11.25
CA PHE A 396 14.15 -14.38 10.99
C PHE A 396 15.15 -14.49 12.15
N GLY A 397 14.97 -15.47 13.04
CA GLY A 397 15.87 -15.74 14.16
C GLY A 397 15.79 -14.70 15.28
N GLY A 398 14.66 -13.99 15.40
CA GLY A 398 14.39 -13.10 16.54
C GLY A 398 13.62 -13.78 17.68
N MET A 399 13.27 -13.00 18.71
CA MET A 399 12.65 -13.52 19.95
C MET A 399 11.11 -13.46 19.97
N SER A 400 10.48 -13.01 18.89
CA SER A 400 9.03 -12.81 18.74
C SER A 400 8.40 -11.98 19.87
N ARG A 401 9.06 -10.89 20.28
CA ARG A 401 8.55 -10.00 21.34
C ARG A 401 7.45 -9.06 20.86
N ILE A 402 7.38 -8.83 19.55
CA ILE A 402 6.37 -7.97 18.90
C ILE A 402 5.28 -8.86 18.31
N ASP A 403 4.02 -8.57 18.64
CA ASP A 403 2.85 -9.26 18.08
C ASP A 403 2.59 -8.78 16.65
N ASN A 404 2.69 -9.70 15.68
CA ASN A 404 2.46 -9.40 14.26
C ASN A 404 1.01 -9.00 13.95
N SER A 405 0.04 -9.29 14.83
CA SER A 405 -1.36 -8.89 14.67
C SER A 405 -1.67 -7.50 15.23
N GLN A 406 -0.68 -6.83 15.85
CA GLN A 406 -0.84 -5.51 16.44
C GLN A 406 -1.11 -4.44 15.36
N THR A 407 -2.15 -3.63 15.60
CA THR A 407 -2.43 -2.42 14.82
C THR A 407 -1.95 -1.18 15.56
N TYR A 408 -1.30 -0.26 14.85
CA TYR A 408 -0.82 1.01 15.36
C TYR A 408 -1.74 2.14 14.90
N ILE A 409 -2.29 2.89 15.85
CA ILE A 409 -3.23 3.99 15.57
C ILE A 409 -2.49 5.31 15.69
N THR A 410 -2.70 6.21 14.72
CA THR A 410 -2.12 7.56 14.77
C THR A 410 -2.96 8.52 15.59
N PHE A 411 -2.30 9.43 16.30
CA PHE A 411 -2.89 10.56 16.99
C PHE A 411 -2.67 11.86 16.20
N PRO A 412 -3.68 12.73 16.07
CA PRO A 412 -3.62 13.96 15.28
C PRO A 412 -2.87 15.10 16.00
N GLU A 413 -1.70 14.79 16.54
CA GLU A 413 -0.80 15.75 17.20
C GLU A 413 0.57 15.66 16.53
N GLY A 414 1.07 16.80 16.04
CA GLY A 414 2.34 16.84 15.33
C GLY A 414 3.52 16.50 16.24
N TYR A 415 4.47 15.72 15.70
CA TYR A 415 5.70 15.31 16.39
C TYR A 415 6.84 15.15 15.40
N ALA A 416 8.06 15.51 15.80
CA ALA A 416 9.28 15.32 14.99
C ALA A 416 9.17 15.84 13.53
N GLY A 417 8.51 16.99 13.33
CA GLY A 417 8.33 17.59 12.02
C GLY A 417 7.29 16.91 11.12
N ARG A 418 6.42 16.05 11.67
CA ARG A 418 5.29 15.41 10.98
C ARG A 418 3.95 15.84 11.59
N ARG A 419 2.86 15.69 10.83
CA ARG A 419 1.52 16.15 11.24
C ARG A 419 0.84 15.29 12.31
N ASN A 420 1.22 14.03 12.44
CA ASN A 420 0.65 13.08 13.39
C ASN A 420 1.79 12.34 14.12
N HIS A 421 1.43 11.55 15.13
CA HIS A 421 2.35 10.60 15.73
C HIS A 421 1.68 9.26 16.01
N LEU A 422 2.48 8.23 16.24
CA LEU A 422 2.04 6.94 16.79
C LEU A 422 3.05 6.48 17.84
N CYS A 423 2.68 5.49 18.64
CA CYS A 423 3.57 4.87 19.62
C CYS A 423 3.84 3.41 19.25
N VAL A 424 5.09 2.97 19.38
CA VAL A 424 5.49 1.59 19.09
C VAL A 424 6.27 0.97 20.25
N TYR A 425 6.13 -0.35 20.40
CA TYR A 425 7.10 -1.15 21.15
C TYR A 425 8.25 -1.52 20.22
N ILE A 426 9.46 -1.03 20.52
CA ILE A 426 10.67 -1.31 19.76
C ILE A 426 11.79 -1.87 20.67
N PRO A 427 11.99 -3.20 20.68
CA PRO A 427 13.05 -3.85 21.44
C PRO A 427 14.47 -3.48 20.96
N CYS A 428 15.48 -3.71 21.79
CA CYS A 428 16.88 -3.51 21.41
C CYS A 428 17.27 -4.38 20.20
N ARG A 429 18.09 -3.82 19.29
CA ARG A 429 18.57 -4.48 18.05
C ARG A 429 17.45 -5.06 17.18
N THR A 430 16.35 -4.34 17.04
CA THR A 430 15.22 -4.73 16.18
C THR A 430 14.86 -3.66 15.17
N ALA A 431 14.21 -4.08 14.09
CA ALA A 431 13.63 -3.21 13.10
C ALA A 431 12.20 -3.66 12.80
N ILE A 432 11.31 -2.68 12.68
CA ILE A 432 9.97 -2.87 12.17
C ILE A 432 9.72 -1.92 11.00
N VAL A 433 8.89 -2.36 10.07
CA VAL A 433 8.37 -1.52 8.98
C VAL A 433 6.86 -1.57 9.06
N LEU A 434 6.23 -0.41 9.14
CA LEU A 434 4.78 -0.28 9.23
C LEU A 434 4.21 0.17 7.89
N GLU A 435 3.14 -0.49 7.46
CA GLU A 435 2.34 -0.09 6.31
C GLU A 435 0.96 0.40 6.74
N LYS A 436 0.41 1.37 6.02
CA LYS A 436 -0.93 1.87 6.30
C LYS A 436 -1.96 0.80 5.92
N GLU A 437 -2.83 0.43 6.85
CA GLU A 437 -4.00 -0.38 6.54
C GLU A 437 -4.96 0.43 5.66
N VAL A 438 -5.14 -0.03 4.42
CA VAL A 438 -6.11 0.56 3.50
C VAL A 438 -7.39 -0.24 3.60
N SER A 439 -8.35 0.23 4.41
CA SER A 439 -9.71 -0.31 4.37
C SER A 439 -10.37 0.12 3.05
N GLY A 440 -10.71 -0.86 2.21
CA GLY A 440 -11.31 -0.64 0.89
C GLY A 440 -10.32 -0.11 -0.15
N MET A 441 -9.87 -0.98 -1.06
CA MET A 441 -8.92 -0.63 -2.12
C MET A 441 -9.32 0.68 -2.84
N PRO A 442 -8.43 1.69 -2.92
CA PRO A 442 -8.68 2.92 -3.68
C PRO A 442 -8.84 2.63 -5.16
N ALA A 443 -9.74 3.37 -5.80
CA ALA A 443 -10.01 3.28 -7.24
C ALA A 443 -10.60 1.92 -7.69
N LEU A 444 -11.06 1.06 -6.78
CA LEU A 444 -11.78 -0.17 -7.14
C LEU A 444 -12.97 0.15 -8.04
N CYS A 445 -13.73 1.18 -7.68
CA CYS A 445 -14.94 1.59 -8.40
C CYS A 445 -14.76 2.78 -9.34
N ARG A 446 -13.52 3.08 -9.73
CA ARG A 446 -13.24 4.11 -10.74
C ARG A 446 -13.14 3.48 -12.13
N PRO A 447 -13.46 4.23 -13.21
CA PRO A 447 -13.23 3.76 -14.57
C PRO A 447 -11.79 3.33 -14.81
N VAL A 448 -11.60 2.32 -15.67
CA VAL A 448 -10.25 1.82 -16.03
C VAL A 448 -9.42 2.94 -16.69
N GLU A 449 -10.06 3.82 -17.45
CA GLU A 449 -9.44 4.99 -18.09
C GLU A 449 -8.85 6.00 -17.08
N GLU A 450 -9.40 6.05 -15.86
CA GLU A 450 -8.93 6.91 -14.76
C GLU A 450 -7.95 6.18 -13.81
N GLY A 451 -7.48 4.98 -14.19
CA GLY A 451 -6.60 4.15 -13.37
C GLY A 451 -7.31 3.35 -12.28
N GLY A 452 -8.64 3.16 -12.40
CA GLY A 452 -9.41 2.27 -11.54
C GLY A 452 -9.55 0.84 -12.05
N GLN A 453 -10.24 -0.02 -11.31
CA GLN A 453 -10.51 -1.41 -11.71
C GLN A 453 -11.82 -1.60 -12.47
N GLY A 454 -12.67 -0.57 -12.57
CA GLY A 454 -13.90 -0.61 -13.36
C GLY A 454 -15.10 -1.28 -12.70
N PHE A 455 -15.10 -1.54 -11.38
CA PHE A 455 -16.29 -2.04 -10.69
C PHE A 455 -17.36 -0.94 -10.53
N ASP A 456 -18.63 -1.24 -10.74
CA ASP A 456 -19.70 -0.24 -10.59
C ASP A 456 -19.96 0.15 -9.11
N PHE A 457 -19.87 -0.83 -8.21
CA PHE A 457 -20.18 -0.66 -6.78
C PHE A 457 -19.20 -1.42 -5.90
N ARG A 458 -18.99 -0.90 -4.68
CA ARG A 458 -18.36 -1.62 -3.57
C ARG A 458 -19.34 -1.85 -2.42
N LEU A 459 -19.14 -2.91 -1.64
CA LEU A 459 -19.92 -3.13 -0.42
C LEU A 459 -19.47 -2.19 0.70
N ALA A 460 -20.43 -1.53 1.36
CA ALA A 460 -20.18 -0.65 2.51
C ALA A 460 -20.05 -1.46 3.82
N MET A 461 -19.05 -2.36 3.87
CA MET A 461 -18.86 -3.32 4.98
C MET A 461 -18.70 -2.69 6.37
N ALA A 462 -18.29 -1.42 6.44
CA ALA A 462 -18.15 -0.70 7.71
C ALA A 462 -19.50 -0.40 8.40
N LEU A 463 -20.63 -0.41 7.66
CA LEU A 463 -21.93 -0.06 8.23
C LEU A 463 -22.48 -1.16 9.16
N PRO A 464 -22.50 -2.46 8.77
CA PRO A 464 -22.81 -3.53 9.71
C PRO A 464 -21.91 -3.56 10.94
N ASP A 465 -20.59 -3.43 10.75
CA ASP A 465 -19.62 -3.44 11.86
C ASP A 465 -19.89 -2.34 12.89
N MET A 466 -20.26 -1.14 12.39
CA MET A 466 -20.68 -0.03 13.23
C MET A 466 -21.93 -0.41 14.05
N TRP A 467 -22.97 -0.94 13.41
CA TRP A 467 -24.20 -1.32 14.11
C TRP A 467 -23.96 -2.41 15.15
N ILE A 468 -23.17 -3.43 14.83
CA ILE A 468 -22.78 -4.48 15.79
C ILE A 468 -22.06 -3.86 16.97
N LYS A 469 -21.04 -3.02 16.72
CA LYS A 469 -20.25 -2.39 17.79
C LYS A 469 -21.14 -1.60 18.74
N ILE A 470 -22.07 -0.81 18.19
CA ILE A 470 -22.99 0.02 18.96
C ILE A 470 -23.94 -0.86 19.78
N LEU A 471 -24.59 -1.84 19.15
CA LEU A 471 -25.56 -2.72 19.82
C LEU A 471 -24.92 -3.64 20.87
N LYS A 472 -23.67 -4.03 20.68
CA LYS A 472 -22.95 -4.95 21.56
C LYS A 472 -22.32 -4.26 22.77
N HIS A 473 -21.82 -3.04 22.61
CA HIS A 473 -20.96 -2.40 23.61
C HIS A 473 -21.52 -1.14 24.26
N LEU A 474 -22.58 -0.54 23.71
CA LEU A 474 -23.10 0.75 24.16
C LEU A 474 -24.58 0.64 24.56
N SER A 475 -24.96 1.42 25.57
CA SER A 475 -26.38 1.67 25.87
C SER A 475 -26.94 2.70 24.88
N ASP A 476 -28.26 2.71 24.65
CA ASP A 476 -28.93 3.66 23.72
C ASP A 476 -28.58 5.13 24.01
N GLU A 477 -28.33 5.48 25.28
CA GLU A 477 -28.02 6.86 25.71
C GLU A 477 -26.60 7.29 25.31
N ASP A 478 -25.69 6.32 25.23
CA ASP A 478 -24.29 6.51 24.89
C ASP A 478 -24.03 6.50 23.38
N TRP A 479 -25.07 6.32 22.55
CA TRP A 479 -24.92 6.36 21.10
C TRP A 479 -24.44 7.74 20.65
N ASN A 480 -23.26 7.77 20.03
CA ASN A 480 -22.74 8.99 19.42
C ASN A 480 -23.35 9.18 18.03
N ILE A 481 -24.29 10.12 17.92
CA ILE A 481 -25.00 10.45 16.70
C ILE A 481 -24.06 10.97 15.62
N SER A 482 -23.03 11.73 16.01
CA SER A 482 -22.05 12.25 15.05
C SER A 482 -21.22 11.12 14.44
N ASP A 483 -20.83 10.11 15.24
CA ASP A 483 -20.07 8.96 14.75
C ASP A 483 -20.91 8.09 13.81
N ILE A 484 -22.19 7.88 14.14
CA ILE A 484 -23.14 7.14 13.29
C ILE A 484 -23.29 7.83 11.94
N VAL A 485 -23.57 9.13 11.95
CA VAL A 485 -23.73 9.91 10.72
C VAL A 485 -22.42 9.92 9.92
N HIS A 486 -21.28 10.13 10.58
CA HIS A 486 -19.98 10.12 9.92
C HIS A 486 -19.71 8.78 9.23
N ALA A 487 -19.99 7.64 9.87
CA ALA A 487 -19.79 6.34 9.26
C ALA A 487 -20.68 6.12 8.02
N LEU A 488 -21.92 6.63 8.03
CA LEU A 488 -22.86 6.57 6.90
C LEU A 488 -22.47 7.53 5.75
N GLU A 489 -21.86 8.68 6.07
CA GLU A 489 -21.44 9.68 5.09
C GLU A 489 -20.03 9.41 4.53
N ASN A 490 -19.16 8.71 5.26
CA ASN A 490 -17.75 8.49 4.93
C ASN A 490 -17.57 7.56 3.73
N ARG A 491 -17.77 8.13 2.54
CA ARG A 491 -17.63 7.51 1.22
C ARG A 491 -16.70 8.35 0.36
N ARG A 492 -16.05 7.70 -0.61
CA ARG A 492 -15.21 8.41 -1.59
C ARG A 492 -16.10 9.02 -2.66
N TYR A 493 -15.89 10.30 -2.92
CA TYR A 493 -16.55 10.99 -4.03
C TYR A 493 -16.24 10.27 -5.36
N GLY A 494 -17.28 9.92 -6.11
CA GLY A 494 -17.19 9.18 -7.37
C GLY A 494 -17.20 7.65 -7.26
N GLU A 495 -17.13 7.06 -6.06
CA GLU A 495 -17.27 5.61 -5.86
C GLU A 495 -18.65 5.28 -5.29
N LYS A 496 -19.47 4.52 -6.02
CA LYS A 496 -20.79 4.09 -5.55
C LYS A 496 -20.65 2.93 -4.58
N SER A 497 -21.55 2.90 -3.59
CA SER A 497 -21.53 1.91 -2.53
C SER A 497 -22.90 1.25 -2.32
N VAL A 498 -22.89 -0.06 -2.03
CA VAL A 498 -24.07 -0.81 -1.61
C VAL A 498 -24.14 -0.79 -0.09
N ALA A 499 -25.17 -0.14 0.45
CA ALA A 499 -25.45 -0.08 1.87
C ALA A 499 -26.34 -1.25 2.31
N TYR A 500 -26.08 -1.76 3.50
CA TYR A 500 -26.85 -2.82 4.14
C TYR A 500 -26.65 -2.71 5.65
N ALA A 501 -27.70 -3.00 6.42
CA ALA A 501 -27.66 -2.85 7.88
C ALA A 501 -26.92 -4.02 8.56
N GLU A 502 -27.08 -5.23 8.04
CA GLU A 502 -26.45 -6.46 8.52
C GLU A 502 -26.11 -7.39 7.35
N SER A 503 -25.03 -8.13 7.48
CA SER A 503 -24.52 -9.08 6.49
C SER A 503 -25.22 -10.45 6.57
N HIS A 504 -24.99 -11.29 5.56
CA HIS A 504 -25.40 -12.69 5.62
C HIS A 504 -24.60 -13.49 6.67
N ASP A 505 -23.37 -13.09 6.96
CA ASP A 505 -22.52 -13.77 7.95
C ASP A 505 -23.11 -13.64 9.36
N GLN A 506 -23.69 -12.48 9.68
CA GLN A 506 -24.38 -12.25 10.95
C GLN A 506 -25.65 -13.07 11.12
N ALA A 507 -26.19 -13.64 10.03
CA ALA A 507 -27.33 -14.54 10.11
C ALA A 507 -26.92 -16.00 10.39
N LEU A 508 -25.62 -16.33 10.39
CA LEU A 508 -25.13 -17.68 10.61
C LEU A 508 -25.11 -18.08 12.08
N VAL A 509 -25.09 -19.39 12.33
CA VAL A 509 -24.89 -19.96 13.66
C VAL A 509 -23.61 -19.40 14.32
N GLY A 510 -23.74 -18.99 15.58
CA GLY A 510 -22.63 -18.42 16.35
C GLY A 510 -22.50 -16.89 16.27
N ASP A 511 -23.25 -16.24 15.38
CA ASP A 511 -23.40 -14.78 15.35
C ASP A 511 -24.84 -14.36 15.71
N LYS A 512 -25.11 -13.05 15.69
CA LYS A 512 -26.39 -12.45 16.08
C LYS A 512 -26.85 -11.44 15.02
N THR A 513 -28.07 -11.63 14.54
CA THR A 513 -28.80 -10.64 13.71
C THR A 513 -29.13 -9.39 14.51
N ILE A 514 -29.43 -8.28 13.83
CA ILE A 514 -29.89 -7.04 14.47
C ILE A 514 -31.15 -7.30 15.29
N ALA A 515 -32.08 -8.10 14.77
CA ALA A 515 -33.29 -8.47 15.48
C ALA A 515 -32.97 -9.20 16.81
N PHE A 516 -31.99 -10.12 16.79
CA PHE A 516 -31.54 -10.82 17.99
C PHE A 516 -30.77 -9.91 18.96
N TRP A 517 -29.92 -9.00 18.47
CA TRP A 517 -29.27 -7.99 19.33
C TRP A 517 -30.26 -7.08 20.05
N LEU A 518 -31.39 -6.79 19.42
CA LEU A 518 -32.38 -5.85 19.94
C LEU A 518 -33.38 -6.48 20.91
N MET A 519 -33.81 -7.72 20.65
CA MET A 519 -34.88 -8.40 21.38
C MET A 519 -34.39 -9.60 22.21
N ASP A 520 -33.20 -10.13 21.91
CA ASP A 520 -32.60 -11.30 22.55
C ASP A 520 -33.62 -12.45 22.69
N LYS A 521 -33.63 -13.15 23.83
CA LYS A 521 -34.54 -14.29 24.06
C LYS A 521 -36.03 -13.90 24.09
N GLU A 522 -36.39 -12.64 24.33
CA GLU A 522 -37.81 -12.24 24.38
C GLU A 522 -38.50 -12.39 23.02
N MET A 523 -37.72 -12.41 21.92
CA MET A 523 -38.24 -12.67 20.58
C MET A 523 -39.09 -13.95 20.51
N TYR A 524 -38.71 -15.00 21.26
CA TYR A 524 -39.41 -16.29 21.21
C TYR A 524 -40.73 -16.30 21.97
N ASP A 525 -40.85 -15.49 23.04
CA ASP A 525 -42.00 -15.49 23.94
C ASP A 525 -42.99 -14.36 23.62
N PHE A 526 -42.50 -13.23 23.08
CA PHE A 526 -43.25 -11.99 22.98
C PHE A 526 -43.39 -11.45 21.54
N MET A 527 -43.17 -12.28 20.51
CA MET A 527 -43.46 -11.89 19.12
C MET A 527 -44.90 -12.22 18.67
N SER A 528 -45.74 -12.78 19.53
CA SER A 528 -47.19 -12.90 19.28
C SER A 528 -47.93 -11.61 19.65
N ILE A 529 -48.95 -11.21 18.89
CA ILE A 529 -49.82 -10.09 19.28
C ILE A 529 -50.68 -10.41 20.50
N THR A 530 -50.86 -11.69 20.83
CA THR A 530 -51.65 -12.13 21.99
C THR A 530 -50.87 -12.05 23.31
N THR A 531 -49.55 -11.94 23.25
CA THR A 531 -48.69 -11.75 24.42
C THR A 531 -48.46 -10.25 24.66
N PRO A 532 -48.19 -9.82 25.91
CA PRO A 532 -48.01 -8.40 26.19
C PRO A 532 -46.85 -7.82 25.37
N LEU A 533 -46.97 -6.56 24.96
CA LEU A 533 -45.90 -5.84 24.32
C LEU A 533 -44.93 -5.36 25.42
N THR A 534 -43.80 -6.06 25.58
CA THR A 534 -42.79 -5.68 26.56
C THR A 534 -42.00 -4.46 26.07
N PRO A 535 -41.39 -3.67 26.97
CA PRO A 535 -40.53 -2.56 26.57
C PRO A 535 -39.34 -2.97 25.69
N ILE A 536 -38.88 -4.23 25.80
CA ILE A 536 -37.78 -4.78 24.99
C ILE A 536 -38.26 -5.08 23.57
N ILE A 537 -39.43 -5.71 23.39
CA ILE A 537 -39.99 -5.94 22.06
C ILE A 537 -40.40 -4.62 21.40
N GLU A 538 -41.00 -3.69 22.14
CA GLU A 538 -41.34 -2.36 21.63
C GLU A 538 -40.07 -1.63 21.15
N ARG A 539 -39.02 -1.59 21.98
CA ARG A 539 -37.71 -1.04 21.62
C ARG A 539 -37.15 -1.74 20.39
N GLY A 540 -37.21 -3.07 20.35
CA GLY A 540 -36.60 -3.85 19.29
C GLY A 540 -37.28 -3.65 17.93
N ILE A 541 -38.61 -3.66 17.89
CA ILE A 541 -39.38 -3.35 16.67
C ILE A 541 -39.08 -1.92 16.21
N ALA A 542 -39.06 -0.95 17.13
CA ALA A 542 -38.79 0.44 16.80
C ALA A 542 -37.37 0.64 16.24
N LEU A 543 -36.33 0.21 16.96
CA LEU A 543 -34.94 0.40 16.53
C LEU A 543 -34.59 -0.40 15.28
N HIS A 544 -35.18 -1.59 15.08
CA HIS A 544 -34.98 -2.34 13.83
C HIS A 544 -35.44 -1.53 12.60
N LYS A 545 -36.60 -0.86 12.70
CA LYS A 545 -37.12 0.02 11.64
C LYS A 545 -36.23 1.25 11.42
N LEU A 546 -35.81 1.91 12.51
CA LEU A 546 -35.00 3.12 12.47
C LEU A 546 -33.59 2.87 11.89
N ILE A 547 -32.91 1.80 12.34
CA ILE A 547 -31.58 1.42 11.86
C ILE A 547 -31.60 1.14 10.36
N ARG A 548 -32.60 0.36 9.90
CA ARG A 548 -32.73 0.03 8.47
C ARG A 548 -33.06 1.25 7.64
N LEU A 549 -34.00 2.10 8.07
CA LEU A 549 -34.33 3.33 7.34
C LEU A 549 -33.14 4.29 7.27
N LEU A 550 -32.40 4.48 8.37
CA LEU A 550 -31.23 5.36 8.38
C LEU A 550 -30.15 4.86 7.43
N THR A 551 -29.86 3.55 7.47
CA THR A 551 -28.85 2.93 6.60
C THR A 551 -29.27 2.99 5.13
N TYR A 552 -30.55 2.74 4.84
CA TYR A 552 -31.12 2.78 3.49
C TYR A 552 -31.18 4.21 2.93
N GLY A 553 -31.60 5.17 3.74
CA GLY A 553 -31.74 6.56 3.33
C GLY A 553 -30.40 7.28 3.16
N LEU A 554 -29.41 6.99 4.02
CA LEU A 554 -28.17 7.78 4.08
C LEU A 554 -26.92 7.02 3.62
N GLY A 555 -26.85 5.69 3.79
CA GLY A 555 -25.58 4.95 3.79
C GLY A 555 -24.94 4.63 2.42
N GLY A 556 -25.67 4.76 1.31
CA GLY A 556 -25.14 4.37 -0.01
C GLY A 556 -26.01 4.75 -1.21
N GLU A 557 -25.59 4.32 -2.39
CA GLU A 557 -26.23 4.51 -3.70
C GLU A 557 -27.01 3.26 -4.15
N ALA A 558 -26.91 2.16 -3.40
CA ALA A 558 -27.69 0.95 -3.56
C ALA A 558 -28.02 0.36 -2.19
N TRP A 559 -29.07 -0.47 -2.13
CA TRP A 559 -29.51 -1.16 -0.91
C TRP A 559 -29.44 -2.67 -1.09
N LEU A 560 -28.93 -3.35 -0.07
CA LEU A 560 -28.89 -4.80 0.00
C LEU A 560 -29.55 -5.27 1.30
N ASN A 561 -30.32 -6.35 1.18
CA ASN A 561 -30.93 -7.03 2.31
C ASN A 561 -30.81 -8.54 2.11
N PHE A 562 -30.28 -9.24 3.12
CA PHE A 562 -30.22 -10.70 3.09
C PHE A 562 -31.57 -11.31 3.50
N MET A 563 -32.00 -12.34 2.76
CA MET A 563 -33.34 -12.93 2.89
C MET A 563 -33.69 -13.32 4.34
N GLY A 564 -34.86 -12.87 4.81
CA GLY A 564 -35.35 -13.05 6.18
C GLY A 564 -35.12 -11.84 7.09
N ASN A 565 -34.03 -11.10 6.90
CA ASN A 565 -33.67 -9.98 7.78
C ASN A 565 -34.67 -8.82 7.63
N GLU A 566 -35.40 -8.75 6.52
CA GLU A 566 -36.40 -7.73 6.27
C GLU A 566 -37.57 -7.72 7.26
N PHE A 567 -37.90 -8.89 7.80
CA PHE A 567 -38.94 -9.02 8.83
C PHE A 567 -38.38 -9.43 10.19
N GLY A 568 -37.05 -9.40 10.36
CA GLY A 568 -36.38 -9.81 11.59
C GLY A 568 -36.54 -11.31 11.87
N HIS A 569 -36.25 -12.16 10.87
CA HIS A 569 -36.34 -13.62 10.98
C HIS A 569 -35.66 -14.14 12.26
N PRO A 570 -36.33 -14.99 13.06
CA PRO A 570 -35.80 -15.50 14.33
C PRO A 570 -34.74 -16.59 14.11
N GLU A 571 -34.19 -17.11 15.20
CA GLU A 571 -33.17 -18.18 15.16
C GLU A 571 -31.93 -17.76 14.34
N TRP A 572 -31.28 -18.70 13.67
CA TRP A 572 -30.10 -18.49 12.83
C TRP A 572 -30.11 -19.42 11.62
N LEU A 573 -29.20 -19.20 10.69
CA LEU A 573 -28.92 -20.05 9.53
C LEU A 573 -27.76 -21.00 9.88
N ASP A 574 -27.96 -22.32 9.75
CA ASP A 574 -26.88 -23.31 9.89
C ASP A 574 -26.97 -24.31 8.75
N PHE A 575 -25.83 -24.61 8.12
CA PHE A 575 -25.75 -25.57 7.01
C PHE A 575 -25.53 -26.99 7.53
N PRO A 576 -25.98 -28.04 6.81
CA PRO A 576 -25.69 -29.42 7.17
C PRO A 576 -24.18 -29.68 7.28
N ARG A 577 -23.73 -30.12 8.45
CA ARG A 577 -22.32 -30.42 8.75
C ARG A 577 -22.22 -31.46 9.86
N GLN A 578 -21.05 -32.07 10.01
CA GLN A 578 -20.82 -33.08 11.05
C GLN A 578 -21.18 -32.57 12.46
N GLY A 579 -20.93 -31.28 12.74
CA GLY A 579 -21.23 -30.67 14.04
C GLY A 579 -22.72 -30.50 14.36
N ASN A 580 -23.62 -30.71 13.40
CA ASN A 580 -25.07 -30.68 13.63
C ASN A 580 -25.79 -31.92 13.06
N ASN A 581 -25.07 -33.04 12.87
CA ASN A 581 -25.58 -34.29 12.32
C ASN A 581 -26.29 -34.09 10.96
N GLU A 582 -25.67 -33.30 10.08
CA GLU A 582 -26.18 -33.05 8.72
C GLU A 582 -27.62 -32.51 8.73
N SER A 583 -27.96 -31.74 9.77
CA SER A 583 -29.31 -31.24 9.98
C SER A 583 -29.68 -30.11 9.02
N PHE A 584 -30.86 -30.22 8.43
CA PHE A 584 -31.49 -29.16 7.64
C PHE A 584 -32.42 -28.27 8.48
N HIS A 585 -32.52 -28.49 9.79
CA HIS A 585 -33.49 -27.80 10.64
C HIS A 585 -33.31 -26.28 10.64
N TYR A 586 -32.08 -25.77 10.61
CA TYR A 586 -31.77 -24.33 10.51
C TYR A 586 -31.32 -23.91 9.10
N CYS A 587 -31.27 -24.85 8.16
CA CYS A 587 -30.94 -24.59 6.74
C CYS A 587 -32.21 -24.23 5.95
N ARG A 588 -33.01 -23.29 6.47
CA ARG A 588 -34.31 -22.90 5.90
C ARG A 588 -34.66 -21.45 6.24
N ARG A 589 -35.75 -20.96 5.63
CA ARG A 589 -36.40 -19.68 5.99
C ARG A 589 -37.88 -19.88 6.28
N GLN A 590 -38.36 -19.20 7.33
CA GLN A 590 -39.71 -19.28 7.86
C GLN A 590 -40.58 -18.12 7.35
N TRP A 591 -40.84 -18.09 6.03
CA TRP A 591 -41.58 -17.00 5.38
C TRP A 591 -43.00 -16.82 5.93
N ASN A 592 -43.62 -17.92 6.37
CA ASN A 592 -44.94 -17.93 6.98
C ASN A 592 -45.05 -17.03 8.22
N LEU A 593 -43.94 -16.74 8.92
CA LEU A 593 -43.96 -15.83 10.07
C LEU A 593 -44.33 -14.40 9.70
N ALA A 594 -43.95 -13.95 8.50
CA ALA A 594 -44.23 -12.61 8.02
C ALA A 594 -45.69 -12.43 7.56
N ASP A 595 -46.34 -13.54 7.20
CA ASP A 595 -47.74 -13.58 6.73
C ASP A 595 -48.74 -13.85 7.88
N ASP A 596 -48.28 -14.41 9.00
CA ASP A 596 -49.13 -14.74 10.14
C ASP A 596 -49.64 -13.48 10.84
N ASP A 597 -50.96 -13.28 10.82
CA ASP A 597 -51.61 -12.14 11.45
C ASP A 597 -51.53 -12.14 12.97
N LEU A 598 -51.25 -13.27 13.62
CA LEU A 598 -51.05 -13.34 15.05
C LEU A 598 -49.61 -12.99 15.46
N LEU A 599 -48.68 -12.81 14.53
CA LEU A 599 -47.29 -12.50 14.83
C LEU A 599 -46.89 -11.07 14.47
N ARG A 600 -45.94 -10.52 15.23
CA ARG A 600 -45.41 -9.16 15.11
C ARG A 600 -44.41 -9.01 13.96
N TYR A 601 -43.88 -10.09 13.39
CA TYR A 601 -42.96 -10.05 12.22
C TYR A 601 -43.60 -9.35 11.02
N LYS A 602 -44.93 -9.44 10.87
CA LYS A 602 -45.68 -8.74 9.82
C LYS A 602 -45.48 -7.22 9.84
N PHE A 603 -45.23 -6.63 11.01
CA PHE A 603 -44.98 -5.20 11.15
C PHE A 603 -43.66 -4.78 10.50
N LEU A 604 -42.60 -5.57 10.71
CA LEU A 604 -41.30 -5.34 10.11
C LEU A 604 -41.34 -5.59 8.59
N ASN A 605 -42.04 -6.64 8.16
CA ASN A 605 -42.26 -6.93 6.74
C ASN A 605 -43.01 -5.80 6.01
N ARG A 606 -44.12 -5.31 6.59
CA ARG A 606 -44.90 -4.19 6.05
C ARG A 606 -44.06 -2.91 5.99
N TRP A 607 -43.23 -2.66 7.00
CA TRP A 607 -42.33 -1.52 7.02
C TRP A 607 -41.29 -1.59 5.89
N ASP A 608 -40.67 -2.76 5.69
CA ASP A 608 -39.73 -2.98 4.59
C ASP A 608 -40.36 -2.71 3.22
N LYS A 609 -41.55 -3.28 2.99
CA LYS A 609 -42.32 -3.02 1.77
C LYS A 609 -42.62 -1.53 1.58
N ALA A 610 -43.00 -0.83 2.65
CA ALA A 610 -43.27 0.60 2.59
C ALA A 610 -42.01 1.41 2.26
N MET A 611 -40.87 1.11 2.89
CA MET A 611 -39.59 1.76 2.56
C MET A 611 -39.25 1.61 1.08
N ASN A 612 -39.32 0.38 0.55
CA ASN A 612 -39.02 0.11 -0.86
C ASN A 612 -40.00 0.79 -1.81
N THR A 613 -41.30 0.87 -1.45
CA THR A 613 -42.31 1.57 -2.27
C THR A 613 -42.03 3.08 -2.36
N VAL A 614 -41.59 3.71 -1.26
CA VAL A 614 -41.25 5.13 -1.26
C VAL A 614 -39.92 5.37 -1.98
N GLU A 615 -38.96 4.45 -1.89
CA GLU A 615 -37.73 4.50 -2.69
C GLU A 615 -38.05 4.41 -4.18
N GLU A 616 -38.90 3.47 -4.60
CA GLU A 616 -39.33 3.31 -5.98
C GLU A 616 -40.06 4.57 -6.51
N LYS A 617 -40.77 5.29 -5.64
CA LYS A 617 -41.46 6.55 -6.01
C LYS A 617 -40.51 7.73 -6.17
N HIS A 618 -39.47 7.84 -5.33
CA HIS A 618 -38.62 9.04 -5.21
C HIS A 618 -37.18 8.85 -5.71
N HIS A 619 -36.77 7.61 -5.91
CA HIS A 619 -35.46 7.16 -6.37
C HIS A 619 -34.29 7.77 -5.60
N TRP A 620 -34.39 7.90 -4.26
CA TRP A 620 -33.38 8.63 -3.49
C TRP A 620 -31.99 7.97 -3.54
N LEU A 621 -31.90 6.65 -3.78
CA LEU A 621 -30.61 5.96 -3.90
C LEU A 621 -29.83 6.41 -5.15
N SER A 622 -30.54 6.61 -6.26
CA SER A 622 -29.97 7.09 -7.53
C SER A 622 -29.62 8.58 -7.51
N ARG A 623 -30.13 9.32 -6.52
CA ARG A 623 -29.84 10.73 -6.30
C ARG A 623 -28.53 10.86 -5.52
N GLY A 624 -27.89 12.02 -5.65
CA GLY A 624 -26.66 12.35 -4.92
C GLY A 624 -26.79 12.16 -3.40
N PRO A 625 -25.66 12.24 -2.67
CA PRO A 625 -25.64 12.02 -1.23
C PRO A 625 -26.63 12.94 -0.50
N GLY A 626 -27.21 12.42 0.58
CA GLY A 626 -28.13 13.19 1.42
C GLY A 626 -27.42 14.37 2.08
N TYR A 627 -28.16 15.46 2.31
CA TYR A 627 -27.68 16.60 3.07
C TYR A 627 -28.15 16.47 4.52
N VAL A 628 -27.25 16.17 5.45
CA VAL A 628 -27.57 16.12 6.88
C VAL A 628 -27.68 17.53 7.45
N SER A 629 -28.91 18.00 7.61
CA SER A 629 -29.20 19.30 8.21
C SER A 629 -29.08 19.30 9.73
N TRP A 630 -29.31 18.15 10.37
CA TRP A 630 -29.38 18.05 11.82
C TRP A 630 -28.84 16.72 12.33
N LYS A 631 -27.96 16.78 13.34
CA LYS A 631 -27.40 15.61 14.04
C LYS A 631 -27.14 15.98 15.50
N HIS A 632 -28.19 16.00 16.31
CA HIS A 632 -28.13 16.53 17.67
C HIS A 632 -27.83 15.43 18.69
N GLN A 633 -26.72 15.57 19.42
CA GLN A 633 -26.23 14.53 20.32
C GLN A 633 -27.11 14.33 21.55
N ASP A 634 -27.63 15.41 22.17
CA ASP A 634 -28.40 15.29 23.41
C ASP A 634 -29.85 14.86 23.15
N ASP A 635 -30.43 15.34 22.07
CA ASP A 635 -31.79 14.98 21.67
C ASP A 635 -31.85 13.65 20.94
N LYS A 636 -30.69 13.14 20.49
CA LYS A 636 -30.56 11.92 19.68
C LYS A 636 -31.40 11.99 18.39
N VAL A 637 -31.56 13.18 17.81
CA VAL A 637 -32.33 13.42 16.58
C VAL A 637 -31.39 13.58 15.39
N ILE A 638 -31.67 12.84 14.32
CA ILE A 638 -31.01 12.95 13.01
C ILE A 638 -32.05 13.44 11.99
N ALA A 639 -31.73 14.47 11.23
CA ALA A 639 -32.53 14.90 10.10
C ALA A 639 -31.69 15.21 8.86
N PHE A 640 -32.12 14.69 7.72
CA PHE A 640 -31.41 14.85 6.45
C PHE A 640 -32.38 14.91 5.25
N GLU A 641 -31.97 15.62 4.21
CA GLU A 641 -32.70 15.72 2.96
C GLU A 641 -32.06 14.85 1.89
N ARG A 642 -32.84 13.98 1.23
CA ARG A 642 -32.37 13.18 0.08
C ARG A 642 -33.52 12.88 -0.87
N GLY A 643 -33.26 12.97 -2.17
CA GLY A 643 -34.30 12.68 -3.19
C GLY A 643 -35.54 13.57 -3.11
N GLY A 644 -35.42 14.79 -2.55
CA GLY A 644 -36.57 15.69 -2.34
C GLY A 644 -37.44 15.36 -1.12
N LEU A 645 -37.01 14.39 -0.31
CA LEU A 645 -37.64 14.01 0.96
C LEU A 645 -36.86 14.58 2.14
N LEU A 646 -37.54 14.83 3.24
CA LEU A 646 -36.93 15.11 4.55
C LEU A 646 -37.13 13.89 5.46
N PHE A 647 -36.02 13.28 5.86
CA PHE A 647 -35.98 12.18 6.82
C PHE A 647 -35.74 12.74 8.21
N VAL A 648 -36.50 12.27 9.20
CA VAL A 648 -36.36 12.67 10.61
C VAL A 648 -36.45 11.42 11.47
N LEU A 649 -35.41 11.18 12.27
CA LEU A 649 -35.32 10.01 13.15
C LEU A 649 -34.98 10.46 14.56
N ASN A 650 -35.78 10.02 15.52
CA ASN A 650 -35.55 10.25 16.95
C ASN A 650 -35.11 8.94 17.61
N PHE A 651 -33.82 8.85 17.95
CA PHE A 651 -33.22 7.71 18.65
C PHE A 651 -33.28 7.84 20.17
N HIS A 652 -33.86 8.91 20.72
CA HIS A 652 -33.92 9.08 22.18
C HIS A 652 -34.74 7.97 22.81
N THR A 653 -34.24 7.46 23.94
CA THR A 653 -34.84 6.39 24.74
C THR A 653 -36.23 6.71 25.30
N SER A 654 -36.57 7.99 25.48
CA SER A 654 -37.75 8.41 26.26
C SER A 654 -38.32 9.78 25.85
N LYS A 655 -37.51 10.74 25.41
CA LYS A 655 -37.98 12.09 25.06
C LYS A 655 -38.71 12.12 23.72
N SER A 656 -39.89 12.73 23.75
CA SER A 656 -40.72 13.06 22.58
C SER A 656 -40.79 14.57 22.43
N PHE A 657 -40.74 15.08 21.20
CA PHE A 657 -40.64 16.52 20.95
C PHE A 657 -41.83 17.03 20.13
N ALA A 658 -42.66 17.91 20.69
CA ALA A 658 -43.91 18.42 20.09
C ALA A 658 -43.68 19.40 18.91
N ASP A 659 -42.79 20.38 19.10
CA ASP A 659 -42.53 21.45 18.14
C ASP A 659 -41.05 21.47 17.74
N TYR A 660 -40.53 20.31 17.33
CA TYR A 660 -39.12 20.17 17.01
C TYR A 660 -38.79 20.88 15.69
N ARG A 661 -37.99 21.95 15.78
CA ARG A 661 -37.62 22.79 14.64
C ARG A 661 -36.56 22.08 13.79
N LEU A 662 -36.80 21.96 12.49
CA LEU A 662 -35.91 21.30 11.54
C LEU A 662 -35.69 22.15 10.30
N GLY A 663 -34.45 22.21 9.81
CA GLY A 663 -34.09 22.94 8.61
C GLY A 663 -34.54 22.20 7.34
N ILE A 664 -35.00 22.95 6.34
CA ILE A 664 -35.40 22.41 5.04
C ILE A 664 -35.15 23.43 3.93
N GLU A 665 -34.74 22.97 2.76
CA GLU A 665 -34.31 23.89 1.71
C GLU A 665 -35.44 24.46 0.89
N VAL A 666 -36.38 23.60 0.52
CA VAL A 666 -37.43 23.94 -0.42
C VAL A 666 -38.68 24.34 0.35
N PRO A 667 -39.18 25.58 0.19
CA PRO A 667 -40.39 26.00 0.87
C PRO A 667 -41.61 25.29 0.26
N GLY A 668 -42.64 25.11 1.08
CA GLY A 668 -43.93 24.59 0.66
C GLY A 668 -44.68 23.87 1.77
N LYS A 669 -45.64 23.05 1.34
CA LYS A 669 -46.42 22.16 2.20
C LYS A 669 -45.90 20.74 2.04
N TYR A 670 -45.70 20.04 3.15
CA TYR A 670 -45.20 18.67 3.20
C TYR A 670 -46.24 17.75 3.85
N ALA A 671 -46.26 16.49 3.43
CA ALA A 671 -47.10 15.42 3.98
C ALA A 671 -46.23 14.21 4.34
N LEU A 672 -46.76 13.31 5.15
CA LEU A 672 -46.06 12.08 5.53
C LEU A 672 -46.01 11.10 4.35
N ALA A 673 -44.79 10.77 3.92
CA ALA A 673 -44.51 9.65 3.02
C ALA A 673 -44.31 8.35 3.80
N LEU A 674 -43.66 8.41 4.98
CA LEU A 674 -43.52 7.29 5.91
C LEU A 674 -43.70 7.77 7.35
N ASN A 675 -44.32 6.92 8.17
CA ASN A 675 -44.49 7.12 9.61
C ASN A 675 -44.26 5.77 10.31
N SER A 676 -43.10 5.60 10.96
CA SER A 676 -42.76 4.33 11.63
C SER A 676 -43.61 4.08 12.87
N ASP A 677 -44.28 5.10 13.42
CA ASP A 677 -45.15 4.97 14.59
C ASP A 677 -46.57 4.52 14.22
N HIS A 678 -46.90 4.33 12.94
CA HIS A 678 -48.21 3.83 12.53
C HIS A 678 -48.47 2.40 13.03
N ALA A 679 -49.73 2.08 13.38
CA ALA A 679 -50.13 0.77 13.91
C ALA A 679 -49.81 -0.39 12.94
N ASP A 680 -49.88 -0.17 11.63
CA ASP A 680 -49.51 -1.18 10.62
C ASP A 680 -48.05 -1.60 10.66
N PHE A 681 -47.20 -0.80 11.32
CA PHE A 681 -45.78 -1.08 11.53
C PHE A 681 -45.48 -1.35 13.01
N GLY A 682 -46.50 -1.63 13.84
CA GLY A 682 -46.34 -1.93 15.25
C GLY A 682 -45.96 -0.73 16.11
N GLY A 683 -46.32 0.48 15.69
CA GLY A 683 -46.18 1.71 16.50
C GLY A 683 -47.48 2.10 17.21
N MET A 684 -47.43 3.23 17.94
CA MET A 684 -48.52 3.68 18.83
C MET A 684 -49.51 4.65 18.18
N SER A 685 -49.32 4.97 16.90
CA SER A 685 -50.12 5.91 16.09
C SER A 685 -50.30 7.28 16.73
N ARG A 686 -49.22 7.83 17.31
CA ARG A 686 -49.24 9.16 17.95
C ARG A 686 -49.21 10.31 16.94
N ILE A 687 -48.81 10.03 15.70
CA ILE A 687 -48.75 11.00 14.61
C ILE A 687 -49.92 10.74 13.66
N ASP A 688 -50.70 11.79 13.37
CA ASP A 688 -51.78 11.74 12.39
C ASP A 688 -51.21 11.73 10.96
N ASN A 689 -51.49 10.69 10.19
CA ASN A 689 -51.03 10.55 8.80
C ASN A 689 -51.62 11.61 7.85
N SER A 690 -52.73 12.26 8.23
CA SER A 690 -53.32 13.37 7.46
C SER A 690 -52.69 14.72 7.76
N GLN A 691 -51.79 14.78 8.76
CA GLN A 691 -51.08 16.00 9.14
C GLN A 691 -50.27 16.56 7.98
N THR A 692 -50.31 17.88 7.86
CA THR A 692 -49.50 18.60 6.88
C THR A 692 -48.59 19.60 7.59
N TYR A 693 -47.37 19.73 7.07
CA TYR A 693 -46.31 20.55 7.64
C TYR A 693 -46.04 21.72 6.71
N ILE A 694 -46.00 22.93 7.26
CA ILE A 694 -45.78 24.16 6.49
C ILE A 694 -44.40 24.68 6.83
N THR A 695 -43.65 25.10 5.82
CA THR A 695 -42.34 25.71 6.01
C THR A 695 -42.43 27.21 6.27
N PHE A 696 -41.55 27.73 7.11
CA PHE A 696 -41.38 29.16 7.39
C PHE A 696 -40.06 29.66 6.79
N PRO A 697 -40.04 30.87 6.17
CA PRO A 697 -38.89 31.41 5.46
C PRO A 697 -37.82 32.03 6.38
N GLU A 698 -37.58 31.41 7.54
CA GLU A 698 -36.50 31.75 8.45
C GLU A 698 -35.47 30.63 8.43
N GLY A 699 -34.23 30.95 8.08
CA GLY A 699 -33.17 29.96 7.99
C GLY A 699 -32.89 29.27 9.33
N TYR A 700 -32.63 27.97 9.28
CA TYR A 700 -32.30 27.15 10.46
C TYR A 700 -31.36 26.02 10.05
N ALA A 701 -30.38 25.72 10.90
CA ALA A 701 -29.44 24.61 10.72
C ALA A 701 -28.79 24.53 9.32
N GLY A 702 -28.40 25.69 8.77
CA GLY A 702 -27.77 25.79 7.46
C GLY A 702 -28.72 25.63 6.25
N ARG A 703 -30.04 25.66 6.48
CA ARG A 703 -31.07 25.66 5.41
C ARG A 703 -31.83 26.98 5.37
N ARG A 704 -32.43 27.28 4.22
CA ARG A 704 -33.15 28.55 3.97
C ARG A 704 -34.50 28.65 4.67
N ASN A 705 -35.14 27.52 4.95
CA ASN A 705 -36.44 27.47 5.61
C ASN A 705 -36.36 26.51 6.80
N HIS A 706 -37.40 26.50 7.61
CA HIS A 706 -37.60 25.48 8.63
C HIS A 706 -39.06 25.04 8.70
N LEU A 707 -39.30 23.91 9.33
CA LEU A 707 -40.63 23.46 9.74
C LEU A 707 -40.56 22.90 11.16
N CYS A 708 -41.70 22.78 11.83
CA CYS A 708 -41.80 22.15 13.15
C CYS A 708 -42.53 20.81 13.01
N VAL A 709 -42.02 19.78 13.68
CA VAL A 709 -42.63 18.45 13.70
C VAL A 709 -42.85 17.97 15.13
N TYR A 710 -43.93 17.21 15.32
CA TYR A 710 -44.05 16.29 16.44
C TYR A 710 -43.30 15.01 16.11
N ILE A 711 -42.24 14.71 16.86
CA ILE A 711 -41.44 13.49 16.71
C ILE A 711 -41.34 12.74 18.05
N PRO A 712 -42.14 11.67 18.25
CA PRO A 712 -42.07 10.84 19.44
C PRO A 712 -40.72 10.12 19.59
N CYS A 713 -40.42 9.65 20.80
CA CYS A 713 -39.25 8.79 21.04
C CYS A 713 -39.28 7.53 20.15
N ARG A 714 -38.10 7.08 19.72
CA ARG A 714 -37.89 5.87 18.89
C ARG A 714 -38.77 5.82 17.64
N THR A 715 -38.96 6.97 17.00
CA THR A 715 -39.82 7.10 15.82
C THR A 715 -39.04 7.72 14.65
N ALA A 716 -39.38 7.32 13.43
CA ALA A 716 -38.94 7.94 12.20
C ALA A 716 -40.13 8.37 11.35
N ILE A 717 -40.01 9.56 10.76
CA ILE A 717 -40.91 10.05 9.74
C ILE A 717 -40.13 10.45 8.49
N VAL A 718 -40.76 10.31 7.34
CA VAL A 718 -40.26 10.83 6.06
C VAL A 718 -41.33 11.73 5.48
N LEU A 719 -40.96 12.96 5.17
CA LEU A 719 -41.85 13.98 4.64
C LEU A 719 -41.59 14.18 3.15
N GLU A 720 -42.66 14.21 2.36
CA GLU A 720 -42.63 14.55 0.94
C GLU A 720 -43.35 15.87 0.67
N LYS A 721 -42.86 16.64 -0.29
CA LYS A 721 -43.50 17.89 -0.69
C LYS A 721 -44.81 17.59 -1.42
N VAL A 722 -45.91 18.21 -0.98
CA VAL A 722 -47.20 18.16 -1.67
C VAL A 722 -47.10 18.95 -2.97
N ARG A 723 -47.39 18.32 -4.11
CA ARG A 723 -47.51 19.02 -5.39
C ARG A 723 -48.80 19.83 -5.36
N GLY A 724 -48.68 21.16 -5.38
CA GLY A 724 -49.83 22.05 -5.57
C GLY A 724 -50.16 22.17 -7.06
N GLU A 725 -51.46 22.26 -7.37
CA GLU A 725 -51.97 22.74 -8.65
C GLU A 725 -51.35 24.12 -8.95
N GLU A 726 -50.64 24.24 -10.08
CA GLU A 726 -50.26 25.55 -10.62
C GLU A 726 -51.54 26.28 -11.04
N GLY A 727 -52.08 27.09 -10.14
CA GLY A 727 -53.33 27.82 -10.35
C GLY A 727 -53.35 29.16 -9.62
N GLN A 728 -53.22 30.23 -10.41
CA GLN A 728 -53.51 31.63 -10.10
C GLN A 728 -52.45 32.40 -9.29
N THR A 729 -51.60 33.07 -10.06
CA THR A 729 -51.05 34.39 -9.75
C THR A 729 -52.11 35.29 -9.10
N VAL A 730 -52.03 35.47 -7.79
CA VAL A 730 -52.63 36.63 -7.13
C VAL A 730 -51.64 37.77 -7.26
N SER A 731 -51.82 38.58 -8.30
CA SER A 731 -51.22 39.91 -8.43
C SER A 731 -51.79 40.82 -7.34
N GLY A 732 -51.22 40.76 -6.14
CA GLY A 732 -51.48 41.69 -5.04
C GLY A 732 -50.21 42.47 -4.73
N GLY A 733 -49.91 43.49 -5.53
CA GLY A 733 -48.74 44.32 -5.33
C GLY A 733 -48.84 45.13 -4.04
N GLN A 734 -47.85 44.98 -3.16
CA GLN A 734 -47.44 46.06 -2.28
C GLN A 734 -45.92 46.06 -2.11
N ARG A 735 -45.30 47.00 -2.83
CA ARG A 735 -43.92 47.45 -2.59
C ARG A 735 -43.81 48.04 -1.18
N ARG A 736 -42.80 47.60 -0.42
CA ARG A 736 -41.97 48.33 0.59
C ARG A 736 -41.29 47.26 1.43
N GLY A 737 -40.01 47.30 1.76
CA GLY A 737 -38.90 48.20 1.50
C GLY A 737 -37.67 47.50 2.08
N LEU A 738 -36.49 47.78 1.54
CA LEU A 738 -35.21 47.34 2.09
C LEU A 738 -35.14 47.65 3.59
N TRP A 739 -34.79 46.65 4.40
CA TRP A 739 -33.71 46.65 5.40
C TRP A 739 -33.32 45.21 5.72
#